data_AF-A0A8D8W1A5-F1
#
_entry.id   AF-A0A8D8W1A5-F1
#
_cell.length_a   1.000
_cell.length_b   1.000
_cell.length_c   1.000
_cell.angle_alpha   90.00
_cell.angle_beta   90.00
_cell.angle_gamma   90.00
#
_symmetry.space_group_name_H-M   'P 1'
#
loop_
_entity.id
_entity.type
_entity.pdbx_description
1 polymer ?
#
loop_
_entity_poly.entity_id
_entity_poly.type
_entity_poly.pdbx_seq_one_letter_code
_entity_poly.pdbx_strand_id
1 'polypeptide(L)'
;MSLPHTPTPCRVVPLLLLCLPLILCTLYTPPKNPRLTSSDIAQFAVEEIRLITRNISDPSWLFVKNDSLHRLDVNLVHFYADLTQQFTRVGVPQELPEYVRDYSYSARIMSMFDMTVEVYFEEFLHKLKRTDSRLWRNVWLEYCHSVLYDKNSGTLTSVPHIFDNINDVLMQNNNFYLDVIKELDNSICGTEMSPQQLIYNLYSSLQVTQVKAYVMMQFAWTLLHLYGKGNFTTETETLQVQFKQRLVNQMDTVKTAMGKADTVVYKCDPRVHVEGQTYAQLTQLLQGFLINEVDMNPKTSCTDNCGTYKLVNRQYGCFDNQFCARQKRCDGTIQNCQFYDADMTLCPSTGNASTTRRYDWIEYENGITLGKKSHCKSFQDKVDSWWRFWYHCSYCMCLCDARYSSTSHRYWSLRPVQSDIGQNKIIVGIRFIKLNKVVHIQIRQATLLPKLLLNTTTAEWVPVSKIDVGDNKRTVEGLDYHKMTYEKRALDLDDVILPAKYLVTGVQFRMLGSHLNLEIQGTAFNYETGQLEKGLHHKQSNDNTDVSENPRTQLNLDNLDVSTSSPSPSTPNPLRNSFILFTHSSLEDDVAQTTLPFIDIQPVSTTPLSPLSGVGVYHKGTPGYGGFVAPRLFTFDPTQYVVESEVRLEEQK
;
A
#
# COMPACT_ATOMS: atom_id res chain seq x y z
N MET A 1 -6.39 -66.80 55.65
CA MET A 1 -6.18 -66.33 54.26
C MET A 1 -4.68 -66.42 53.98
N SER A 2 -4.32 -67.17 52.95
CA SER A 2 -3.07 -67.92 52.78
C SER A 2 -1.83 -67.08 52.39
N LEU A 3 -0.72 -67.39 53.09
CA LEU A 3 0.71 -67.13 52.83
C LEU A 3 1.21 -67.79 51.51
N PRO A 4 2.53 -67.75 51.13
CA PRO A 4 3.52 -66.65 51.05
C PRO A 4 4.42 -66.74 49.77
N HIS A 5 5.45 -65.88 49.61
CA HIS A 5 6.86 -66.20 49.21
C HIS A 5 7.61 -65.09 48.42
N THR A 6 8.76 -64.68 48.96
CA THR A 6 9.97 -64.17 48.26
C THR A 6 10.85 -65.36 47.82
N PRO A 7 11.72 -65.31 46.77
CA PRO A 7 13.07 -64.70 46.91
C PRO A 7 13.75 -64.14 45.61
N THR A 8 14.73 -63.25 45.80
CA THR A 8 15.91 -62.93 44.92
C THR A 8 16.83 -64.17 44.71
N PRO A 9 17.90 -64.27 43.85
CA PRO A 9 18.89 -63.25 43.42
C PRO A 9 19.68 -63.48 42.07
N CYS A 10 20.76 -62.69 41.83
CA CYS A 10 22.06 -63.03 41.16
C CYS A 10 22.12 -63.20 39.61
N ARG A 11 23.16 -62.81 38.84
CA ARG A 11 24.49 -62.15 39.06
C ARG A 11 25.21 -61.97 37.68
N VAL A 12 26.21 -61.07 37.62
CA VAL A 12 27.41 -60.99 36.72
C VAL A 12 27.36 -60.17 35.41
N VAL A 13 28.30 -59.22 35.32
CA VAL A 13 28.77 -58.25 34.28
C VAL A 13 29.68 -59.00 33.25
N PRO A 14 29.83 -58.68 31.92
CA PRO A 14 30.42 -57.42 31.41
C PRO A 14 30.08 -56.96 29.96
N LEU A 15 30.59 -55.75 29.61
CA LEU A 15 30.97 -55.20 28.30
C LEU A 15 30.25 -55.70 27.03
N LEU A 16 29.67 -54.77 26.24
CA LEU A 16 30.16 -54.49 24.88
C LEU A 16 29.43 -53.28 24.25
N LEU A 17 30.20 -52.52 23.47
CA LEU A 17 29.83 -51.38 22.65
C LEU A 17 28.55 -51.60 21.81
N LEU A 18 27.79 -50.52 21.55
CA LEU A 18 27.40 -50.08 20.19
C LEU A 18 26.45 -48.85 20.21
N CYS A 19 26.91 -47.77 19.57
CA CYS A 19 26.18 -46.79 18.76
C CYS A 19 24.80 -46.23 19.19
N LEU A 20 24.72 -44.91 19.42
CA LEU A 20 23.88 -43.94 18.68
C LEU A 20 23.90 -42.56 19.39
N PRO A 21 24.17 -41.43 18.69
CA PRO A 21 23.98 -40.11 19.27
C PRO A 21 22.50 -39.70 19.17
N LEU A 22 21.90 -39.41 20.32
CA LEU A 22 20.61 -38.72 20.43
C LEU A 22 20.78 -37.28 19.94
N ILE A 23 20.34 -37.03 18.70
CA ILE A 23 20.06 -35.69 18.19
C ILE A 23 18.76 -35.22 18.84
N LEU A 24 18.86 -34.28 19.78
CA LEU A 24 17.74 -33.44 20.18
C LEU A 24 17.43 -32.46 19.03
N CYS A 25 16.61 -32.90 18.08
CA CYS A 25 15.89 -31.98 17.20
C CYS A 25 14.65 -31.51 17.93
N THR A 26 14.66 -30.26 18.38
CA THR A 26 13.47 -29.51 18.72
C THR A 26 12.48 -29.59 17.56
N LEU A 27 11.29 -30.14 17.82
CA LEU A 27 10.16 -30.17 16.91
C LEU A 27 9.67 -28.73 16.65
N TYR A 28 10.32 -28.04 15.73
CA TYR A 28 9.73 -26.96 14.98
C TYR A 28 9.17 -27.60 13.72
N THR A 29 7.85 -27.83 13.66
CA THR A 29 7.22 -28.23 12.41
C THR A 29 7.26 -27.02 11.47
N PRO A 30 8.06 -27.02 10.39
CA PRO A 30 8.01 -25.93 9.43
C PRO A 30 6.60 -25.87 8.82
N PRO A 31 6.10 -24.68 8.46
CA PRO A 31 4.82 -24.57 7.78
C PRO A 31 4.81 -25.45 6.52
N LYS A 32 3.71 -26.19 6.32
CA LYS A 32 3.48 -26.93 5.08
C LYS A 32 3.46 -25.92 3.92
N ASN A 33 4.51 -25.95 3.11
CA ASN A 33 4.84 -25.06 1.99
C ASN A 33 5.49 -23.73 2.41
N PRO A 34 6.83 -23.66 2.54
CA PRO A 34 7.52 -22.37 2.58
C PRO A 34 7.27 -21.66 1.24
N ARG A 35 6.80 -20.40 1.27
CA ARG A 35 6.81 -19.58 0.05
C ARG A 35 8.28 -19.30 -0.29
N LEU A 36 8.66 -19.48 -1.55
CA LEU A 36 10.01 -19.31 -2.06
C LEU A 36 10.06 -18.17 -3.09
N THR A 37 11.25 -17.58 -3.26
CA THR A 37 11.47 -16.54 -4.28
C THR A 37 11.70 -17.17 -5.66
N SER A 38 11.58 -16.40 -6.73
CA SER A 38 11.91 -16.89 -8.08
C SER A 38 13.38 -17.31 -8.20
N SER A 39 14.30 -16.63 -7.51
CA SER A 39 15.72 -16.98 -7.50
C SER A 39 15.97 -18.31 -6.77
N ASP A 40 15.22 -18.61 -5.70
CA ASP A 40 15.28 -19.92 -5.02
C ASP A 40 14.85 -21.07 -5.95
N ILE A 41 13.78 -20.83 -6.71
CA ILE A 41 13.26 -21.79 -7.68
C ILE A 41 14.31 -22.05 -8.77
N ALA A 42 14.94 -20.99 -9.28
CA ALA A 42 16.00 -21.10 -10.28
C ALA A 42 17.23 -21.84 -9.74
N GLN A 43 17.67 -21.53 -8.51
CA GLN A 43 18.78 -22.20 -7.85
C GLN A 43 18.52 -23.70 -7.72
N PHE A 44 17.37 -24.05 -7.14
CA PHE A 44 16.95 -25.43 -6.95
C PHE A 44 16.94 -26.21 -8.28
N ALA A 45 16.36 -25.62 -9.33
CA ALA A 45 16.31 -26.24 -10.66
C ALA A 45 17.71 -26.54 -11.21
N VAL A 46 18.62 -25.58 -11.11
CA VAL A 46 19.98 -25.67 -11.63
C VAL A 46 20.79 -26.70 -10.86
N GLU A 47 20.69 -26.75 -9.54
CA GLU A 47 21.40 -27.69 -8.68
C GLU A 47 20.94 -29.14 -8.94
N GLU A 48 19.62 -29.38 -8.95
CA GLU A 48 19.05 -30.70 -9.19
C GLU A 48 19.36 -31.22 -10.61
N ILE A 49 19.20 -30.38 -11.64
CA ILE A 49 19.50 -30.78 -13.03
C ILE A 49 21.01 -31.07 -13.20
N ARG A 50 21.89 -30.32 -12.53
CA ARG A 50 23.35 -30.57 -12.58
C ARG A 50 23.71 -31.96 -12.06
N LEU A 51 23.02 -32.45 -11.03
CA LEU A 51 23.23 -33.81 -10.49
C LEU A 51 22.92 -34.88 -11.53
N ILE A 52 21.85 -34.70 -12.30
CA ILE A 52 21.50 -35.61 -13.39
C ILE A 52 22.46 -35.54 -14.57
N THR A 53 22.82 -34.35 -15.04
CA THR A 53 23.68 -34.21 -16.22
C THR A 53 25.05 -34.87 -15.98
N ARG A 54 25.57 -34.80 -14.74
CA ARG A 54 26.78 -35.52 -14.31
C ARG A 54 26.60 -37.04 -14.24
N ASN A 55 25.44 -37.50 -13.77
CA ASN A 55 25.15 -38.92 -13.61
C ASN A 55 24.86 -39.64 -14.94
N ILE A 56 24.31 -38.96 -15.94
CA ILE A 56 24.01 -39.58 -17.25
C ILE A 56 25.27 -39.98 -18.03
N SER A 57 26.42 -39.37 -17.71
CA SER A 57 27.73 -39.78 -18.22
C SER A 57 28.35 -40.94 -17.42
N ASP A 58 27.75 -41.37 -16.31
CA ASP A 58 28.23 -42.47 -15.47
C ASP A 58 27.94 -43.85 -16.13
N PRO A 59 28.91 -44.79 -16.13
CA PRO A 59 28.72 -46.15 -16.63
C PRO A 59 27.53 -46.92 -16.05
N SER A 60 27.07 -46.60 -14.84
CA SER A 60 25.89 -47.20 -14.19
C SER A 60 24.58 -46.89 -14.93
N TRP A 61 24.49 -45.73 -15.59
CA TRP A 61 23.41 -45.41 -16.53
C TRP A 61 23.64 -46.08 -17.89
N LEU A 62 24.88 -46.35 -18.28
CA LEU A 62 25.21 -47.10 -19.51
C LEU A 62 25.01 -48.62 -19.38
N PHE A 63 25.08 -49.22 -18.18
CA PHE A 63 24.88 -50.66 -17.95
C PHE A 63 23.42 -51.10 -18.04
N VAL A 64 22.47 -50.18 -17.82
CA VAL A 64 21.02 -50.38 -17.99
C VAL A 64 20.61 -50.38 -19.47
N LYS A 65 21.51 -49.96 -20.39
CA LYS A 65 21.30 -49.89 -21.84
C LYS A 65 20.99 -51.25 -22.51
N ASN A 66 21.28 -52.36 -21.81
CA ASN A 66 21.13 -53.73 -22.32
C ASN A 66 20.04 -54.57 -21.62
N ASP A 67 19.32 -54.04 -20.63
CA ASP A 67 18.22 -54.77 -20.01
C ASP A 67 16.87 -54.35 -20.62
N SER A 68 16.23 -55.30 -21.31
CA SER A 68 14.90 -55.09 -21.92
C SER A 68 13.79 -54.73 -20.93
N LEU A 69 14.00 -54.95 -19.62
CA LEU A 69 13.04 -54.65 -18.55
C LEU A 69 13.22 -53.27 -17.88
N HIS A 70 14.41 -52.66 -17.90
CA HIS A 70 14.69 -51.40 -17.20
C HIS A 70 15.16 -50.36 -18.22
N ARG A 71 14.26 -49.50 -18.69
CA ARG A 71 14.59 -48.50 -19.71
C ARG A 71 15.04 -47.18 -19.05
N LEU A 72 16.17 -46.63 -19.51
CA LEU A 72 16.79 -45.41 -18.97
C LEU A 72 15.89 -44.16 -18.99
N ASP A 73 14.96 -44.11 -19.93
CA ASP A 73 13.94 -43.05 -20.02
C ASP A 73 12.98 -43.08 -18.83
N VAL A 74 12.70 -44.25 -18.25
CA VAL A 74 11.88 -44.40 -17.04
C VAL A 74 12.52 -43.69 -15.86
N ASN A 75 13.82 -43.86 -15.65
CA ASN A 75 14.54 -43.20 -14.55
C ASN A 75 14.61 -41.68 -14.74
N LEU A 76 14.86 -41.21 -15.97
CA LEU A 76 14.83 -39.78 -16.30
C LEU A 76 13.45 -39.18 -16.05
N VAL A 77 12.39 -39.86 -16.51
CA VAL A 77 11.00 -39.43 -16.31
C VAL A 77 10.64 -39.41 -14.84
N HIS A 78 11.03 -40.42 -14.05
CA HIS A 78 10.81 -40.41 -12.60
C HIS A 78 11.51 -39.27 -11.90
N PHE A 79 12.76 -38.97 -12.27
CA PHE A 79 13.46 -37.83 -11.72
C PHE A 79 12.74 -36.52 -12.03
N TYR A 80 12.39 -36.26 -13.29
CA TYR A 80 11.71 -35.02 -13.64
C TYR A 80 10.28 -34.96 -13.07
N ALA A 81 9.62 -36.10 -12.87
CA ALA A 81 8.36 -36.18 -12.13
C ALA A 81 8.53 -35.81 -10.65
N ASP A 82 9.57 -36.30 -9.99
CA ASP A 82 9.88 -35.94 -8.61
C ASP A 82 10.30 -34.47 -8.51
N LEU A 83 11.21 -34.00 -9.40
CA LEU A 83 11.63 -32.61 -9.50
C LEU A 83 10.41 -31.69 -9.64
N THR A 84 9.53 -31.94 -10.62
CA THR A 84 8.32 -31.13 -10.84
C THR A 84 7.32 -31.23 -9.68
N GLN A 85 7.27 -32.36 -8.98
CA GLN A 85 6.51 -32.49 -7.73
C GLN A 85 7.12 -31.62 -6.62
N GLN A 86 8.44 -31.52 -6.55
CA GLN A 86 9.13 -30.60 -5.64
C GLN A 86 8.87 -29.13 -6.01
N PHE A 87 8.92 -28.77 -7.30
CA PHE A 87 8.50 -27.44 -7.80
C PHE A 87 7.08 -27.07 -7.37
N THR A 88 6.12 -28.00 -7.47
CA THR A 88 4.73 -27.75 -7.04
C THR A 88 4.58 -27.65 -5.52
N ARG A 89 5.50 -28.25 -4.74
CA ARG A 89 5.56 -28.13 -3.26
C ARG A 89 6.28 -26.86 -2.80
N VAL A 90 7.20 -26.35 -3.60
CA VAL A 90 8.00 -25.12 -3.43
C VAL A 90 7.12 -23.84 -3.47
N GLY A 91 5.86 -23.98 -3.86
CA GLY A 91 4.87 -22.90 -3.93
C GLY A 91 4.82 -22.24 -5.30
N VAL A 92 3.68 -21.64 -5.64
CA VAL A 92 3.51 -20.87 -6.88
C VAL A 92 4.00 -19.45 -6.62
N PRO A 93 4.79 -18.83 -7.52
CA PRO A 93 5.11 -17.40 -7.41
C PRO A 93 3.86 -16.55 -7.29
N GLN A 94 4.01 -15.36 -6.74
CA GLN A 94 2.90 -14.46 -6.57
C GLN A 94 2.40 -13.95 -7.93
N GLU A 95 1.21 -14.40 -8.33
CA GLU A 95 0.60 -13.99 -9.59
C GLU A 95 0.24 -12.50 -9.56
N LEU A 96 0.55 -11.83 -10.67
CA LEU A 96 0.10 -10.47 -10.92
C LEU A 96 -1.42 -10.48 -11.14
N PRO A 97 -2.17 -9.58 -10.48
CA PRO A 97 -3.60 -9.46 -10.74
C PRO A 97 -3.89 -9.16 -12.22
N GLU A 98 -4.94 -9.79 -12.76
CA GLU A 98 -5.27 -9.67 -14.19
C GLU A 98 -5.46 -8.21 -14.64
N TYR A 99 -6.06 -7.37 -13.80
CA TYR A 99 -6.33 -5.96 -14.12
C TYR A 99 -5.06 -5.12 -14.34
N VAL A 100 -3.89 -5.57 -13.88
CA VAL A 100 -2.62 -4.88 -14.13
C VAL A 100 -2.35 -4.77 -15.64
N ARG A 101 -2.84 -5.73 -16.42
CA ARG A 101 -2.76 -5.77 -17.88
C ARG A 101 -3.53 -4.63 -18.55
N ASP A 102 -4.51 -4.04 -17.87
CA ASP A 102 -5.26 -2.88 -18.39
C ASP A 102 -4.42 -1.60 -18.32
N TYR A 103 -3.40 -1.57 -17.44
CA TYR A 103 -2.57 -0.40 -17.19
C TYR A 103 -1.13 -0.54 -17.70
N SER A 104 -0.66 -1.75 -17.99
CA SER A 104 0.70 -1.99 -18.48
C SER A 104 0.71 -2.89 -19.73
N TYR A 105 1.23 -2.34 -20.82
CA TYR A 105 1.48 -3.09 -22.06
C TYR A 105 2.62 -4.09 -21.86
N SER A 106 3.65 -3.68 -21.11
CA SER A 106 4.75 -4.55 -20.69
C SER A 106 4.24 -5.78 -19.94
N ALA A 107 3.31 -5.62 -18.99
CA ALA A 107 2.67 -6.75 -18.30
C ALA A 107 1.91 -7.68 -19.26
N ARG A 108 1.21 -7.12 -20.27
CA ARG A 108 0.51 -7.93 -21.29
C ARG A 108 1.46 -8.78 -22.13
N ILE A 109 2.61 -8.23 -22.54
CA ILE A 109 3.63 -8.99 -23.27
C ILE A 109 4.14 -10.15 -22.42
N MET A 110 4.44 -9.89 -21.16
CA MET A 110 4.97 -10.92 -20.25
C MET A 110 3.96 -12.04 -20.00
N SER A 111 2.67 -11.70 -19.83
CA SER A 111 1.61 -12.72 -19.74
C SER A 111 1.49 -13.57 -21.00
N MET A 112 1.78 -13.02 -22.18
CA MET A 112 1.75 -13.79 -23.44
C MET A 112 2.89 -14.81 -23.49
N PHE A 113 4.10 -14.41 -23.07
CA PHE A 113 5.23 -15.33 -22.97
C PHE A 113 4.96 -16.45 -21.95
N ASP A 114 4.48 -16.08 -20.77
CA ASP A 114 4.12 -17.02 -19.71
C ASP A 114 3.08 -18.04 -20.20
N MET A 115 1.97 -17.56 -20.78
CA MET A 115 0.92 -18.43 -21.33
C MET A 115 1.45 -19.41 -22.38
N THR A 116 2.38 -18.97 -23.23
CA THR A 116 2.92 -19.84 -24.29
C THR A 116 3.80 -20.94 -23.70
N VAL A 117 4.68 -20.61 -22.74
CA VAL A 117 5.51 -21.61 -22.04
C VAL A 117 4.64 -22.55 -21.20
N GLU A 118 3.58 -22.04 -20.58
CA GLU A 118 2.70 -22.81 -19.72
C GLU A 118 1.97 -23.92 -20.48
N VAL A 119 1.60 -23.69 -21.74
CA VAL A 119 0.99 -24.75 -22.59
C VAL A 119 1.93 -25.95 -22.73
N TYR A 120 3.22 -25.71 -23.00
CA TYR A 120 4.22 -26.77 -23.08
C TYR A 120 4.48 -27.42 -21.72
N PHE A 121 4.46 -26.64 -20.65
CA PHE A 121 4.73 -27.11 -19.30
C PHE A 121 3.58 -27.95 -18.74
N GLU A 122 2.32 -27.59 -18.99
CA GLU A 122 1.17 -28.41 -18.63
C GLU A 122 1.14 -29.73 -19.43
N GLU A 123 1.48 -29.68 -20.72
CA GLU A 123 1.65 -30.90 -21.51
C GLU A 123 2.77 -31.79 -20.92
N PHE A 124 3.87 -31.19 -20.49
CA PHE A 124 4.98 -31.88 -19.81
C PHE A 124 4.52 -32.59 -18.54
N LEU A 125 3.88 -31.85 -17.63
CA LEU A 125 3.37 -32.37 -16.36
C LEU A 125 2.36 -33.49 -16.58
N HIS A 126 1.46 -33.34 -17.55
CA HIS A 126 0.48 -34.37 -17.89
C HIS A 126 1.15 -35.66 -18.38
N LYS A 127 2.23 -35.57 -19.19
CA LYS A 127 2.98 -36.75 -19.64
C LYS A 127 3.79 -37.39 -18.50
N LEU A 128 4.37 -36.61 -17.60
CA LEU A 128 5.11 -37.11 -16.43
C LEU A 128 4.22 -37.91 -15.45
N LYS A 129 2.93 -37.58 -15.32
CA LYS A 129 1.98 -38.25 -14.42
C LYS A 129 1.51 -39.63 -14.92
N ARG A 130 1.87 -40.05 -16.14
CA ARG A 130 1.42 -41.34 -16.70
C ARG A 130 2.11 -42.51 -15.98
N THR A 131 1.32 -43.43 -15.42
CA THR A 131 1.78 -44.60 -14.66
C THR A 131 2.01 -45.86 -15.52
N ASP A 132 1.92 -45.76 -16.84
CA ASP A 132 2.03 -46.90 -17.74
C ASP A 132 3.50 -47.32 -17.94
N SER A 133 3.82 -48.59 -17.69
CA SER A 133 5.16 -49.18 -17.80
C SER A 133 5.70 -49.23 -19.23
N ARG A 134 4.84 -48.93 -20.23
CA ARG A 134 5.22 -48.70 -21.62
C ARG A 134 5.25 -47.20 -21.93
N LEU A 135 6.23 -46.49 -21.39
CA LEU A 135 6.57 -45.15 -21.88
C LEU A 135 6.76 -45.20 -23.40
N TRP A 136 5.82 -44.59 -24.13
CA TRP A 136 5.77 -44.64 -25.58
C TRP A 136 6.87 -43.75 -26.13
N ARG A 137 8.02 -44.34 -26.51
CA ARG A 137 9.16 -43.65 -27.13
C ARG A 137 8.74 -42.60 -28.16
N ASN A 138 7.76 -42.93 -29.00
CA ASN A 138 7.24 -42.02 -30.04
C ASN A 138 6.56 -40.77 -29.45
N VAL A 139 5.78 -40.92 -28.37
CA VAL A 139 5.08 -39.79 -27.71
C VAL A 139 6.07 -38.82 -27.09
N TRP A 140 7.15 -39.33 -26.49
CA TRP A 140 8.21 -38.49 -25.95
C TRP A 140 9.08 -37.86 -27.02
N LEU A 141 9.38 -38.59 -28.11
CA LEU A 141 10.05 -38.00 -29.26
C LEU A 141 9.22 -36.86 -29.85
N GLU A 142 7.91 -37.05 -30.03
CA GLU A 142 7.00 -36.00 -30.50
C GLU A 142 6.99 -34.77 -29.59
N TYR A 143 7.01 -34.98 -28.26
CA TYR A 143 7.11 -33.89 -27.29
C TYR A 143 8.48 -33.18 -27.34
N CYS A 144 9.58 -33.92 -27.39
CA CYS A 144 10.91 -33.32 -27.54
C CYS A 144 10.98 -32.50 -28.83
N HIS A 145 10.38 -33.00 -29.91
CA HIS A 145 10.30 -32.27 -31.16
C HIS A 145 9.44 -31.02 -31.05
N SER A 146 8.30 -31.04 -30.37
CA SER A 146 7.46 -29.83 -30.21
C SER A 146 8.09 -28.77 -29.30
N VAL A 147 8.83 -29.19 -28.27
CA VAL A 147 9.55 -28.27 -27.37
C VAL A 147 10.72 -27.62 -28.10
N LEU A 148 11.57 -28.41 -28.78
CA LEU A 148 12.84 -27.94 -29.32
C LEU A 148 12.75 -27.40 -30.75
N TYR A 149 11.77 -27.83 -31.54
CA TYR A 149 11.68 -27.51 -32.96
C TYR A 149 10.27 -27.05 -33.35
N ASP A 150 10.21 -26.16 -34.33
CA ASP A 150 8.94 -25.68 -34.87
C ASP A 150 8.34 -26.72 -35.85
N LYS A 151 7.06 -27.08 -35.66
CA LYS A 151 6.33 -27.97 -36.59
C LYS A 151 5.73 -27.21 -37.79
N ASN A 152 5.58 -25.89 -37.73
CA ASN A 152 4.91 -25.09 -38.75
C ASN A 152 5.77 -23.88 -39.15
N SER A 153 6.37 -23.95 -40.35
CA SER A 153 7.36 -23.02 -40.92
C SER A 153 6.85 -21.59 -41.22
N GLY A 154 6.23 -20.91 -40.25
CA GLY A 154 5.71 -19.55 -40.42
C GLY A 154 5.43 -18.76 -39.13
N THR A 155 5.38 -19.40 -37.95
CA THR A 155 5.29 -18.69 -36.66
C THR A 155 6.19 -19.36 -35.64
N LEU A 156 7.27 -18.66 -35.27
CA LEU A 156 8.35 -19.13 -34.41
C LEU A 156 7.85 -19.46 -32.97
N THR A 157 7.44 -20.71 -32.72
CA THR A 157 6.71 -21.12 -31.50
C THR A 157 7.44 -22.12 -30.58
N SER A 158 8.62 -22.60 -30.95
CA SER A 158 9.40 -23.52 -30.08
C SER A 158 9.85 -22.85 -28.77
N VAL A 159 10.04 -23.65 -27.71
CA VAL A 159 10.47 -23.16 -26.39
C VAL A 159 11.82 -22.43 -26.44
N PRO A 160 12.87 -22.92 -27.14
CA PRO A 160 14.11 -22.17 -27.31
C PRO A 160 13.89 -20.79 -27.94
N HIS A 161 13.04 -20.70 -28.96
CA HIS A 161 12.76 -19.43 -29.62
C HIS A 161 12.00 -18.46 -28.70
N ILE A 162 11.02 -18.93 -27.93
CA ILE A 162 10.32 -18.10 -26.93
C ILE A 162 11.32 -17.61 -25.88
N PHE A 163 12.21 -18.48 -25.45
CA PHE A 163 13.23 -18.19 -24.44
C PHE A 163 14.24 -17.14 -24.92
N ASP A 164 14.65 -17.19 -26.19
CA ASP A 164 15.50 -16.18 -26.82
C ASP A 164 14.74 -14.87 -27.05
N ASN A 165 13.48 -14.93 -27.50
CA ASN A 165 12.61 -13.76 -27.62
C ASN A 165 12.40 -13.03 -26.29
N ILE A 166 12.22 -13.76 -25.19
CA ILE A 166 12.13 -13.16 -23.85
C ILE A 166 13.41 -12.36 -23.58
N ASN A 167 14.57 -12.99 -23.74
CA ASN A 167 15.85 -12.33 -23.51
C ASN A 167 16.02 -11.12 -24.42
N ASP A 168 15.68 -11.23 -25.70
CA ASP A 168 15.76 -10.14 -26.66
C ASP A 168 14.83 -9.00 -26.29
N VAL A 169 13.58 -9.25 -25.90
CA VAL A 169 12.66 -8.18 -25.47
C VAL A 169 13.18 -7.45 -24.22
N LEU A 170 13.75 -8.17 -23.26
CA LEU A 170 14.30 -7.57 -22.04
C LEU A 170 15.59 -6.79 -22.32
N MET A 171 16.44 -7.29 -23.22
CA MET A 171 17.81 -6.81 -23.42
C MET A 171 18.00 -5.91 -24.64
N GLN A 172 17.29 -6.11 -25.75
CA GLN A 172 17.50 -5.38 -27.02
C GLN A 172 17.20 -3.88 -26.92
N ASN A 173 16.51 -3.43 -25.87
CA ASN A 173 16.17 -2.01 -25.71
C ASN A 173 16.77 -1.31 -24.49
N ASN A 174 17.40 -1.99 -23.53
CA ASN A 174 17.80 -1.40 -22.23
C ASN A 174 16.69 -0.57 -21.53
N ASN A 175 15.43 -0.70 -21.97
CA ASN A 175 14.32 0.19 -21.64
C ASN A 175 13.07 -0.56 -21.22
N PHE A 176 12.95 -1.90 -21.31
CA PHE A 176 11.68 -2.57 -21.04
C PHE A 176 11.13 -2.22 -19.64
N TYR A 177 11.92 -2.42 -18.59
CA TYR A 177 11.53 -2.04 -17.24
C TYR A 177 11.45 -0.52 -17.02
N LEU A 178 12.11 0.29 -17.85
CA LEU A 178 11.96 1.75 -17.83
C LEU A 178 10.67 2.20 -18.54
N ASP A 179 10.21 1.46 -19.53
CA ASP A 179 8.94 1.68 -20.22
C ASP A 179 7.78 1.31 -19.31
N VAL A 180 7.93 0.29 -18.44
CA VAL A 180 6.99 0.04 -17.33
C VAL A 180 6.80 1.30 -16.47
N ILE A 181 7.87 2.03 -16.15
CA ILE A 181 7.78 3.27 -15.36
C ILE A 181 6.97 4.32 -16.14
N LYS A 182 7.27 4.52 -17.43
CA LYS A 182 6.57 5.48 -18.29
C LYS A 182 5.09 5.13 -18.51
N GLU A 183 4.77 3.86 -18.66
CA GLU A 183 3.38 3.36 -18.78
C GLU A 183 2.55 3.73 -17.54
N LEU A 184 3.19 3.78 -16.37
CA LEU A 184 2.54 4.07 -15.10
C LEU A 184 2.49 5.55 -14.72
N ASP A 185 3.16 6.45 -15.44
CA ASP A 185 3.38 7.86 -15.05
C ASP A 185 2.09 8.67 -14.77
N ASN A 186 0.89 8.14 -15.07
CA ASN A 186 -0.40 8.73 -14.67
C ASN A 186 -1.43 7.73 -14.14
N SER A 187 -1.03 6.47 -13.93
CA SER A 187 -1.93 5.35 -13.62
C SER A 187 -1.52 4.55 -12.38
N ILE A 188 -0.52 5.02 -11.62
CA ILE A 188 0.03 4.34 -10.43
C ILE A 188 -1.09 3.85 -9.50
N CYS A 189 -2.07 4.71 -9.22
CA CYS A 189 -3.12 4.41 -8.26
C CYS A 189 -4.10 3.31 -8.68
N GLY A 190 -4.14 2.96 -9.97
CA GLY A 190 -5.00 1.90 -10.52
C GLY A 190 -4.41 0.50 -10.37
N THR A 191 -3.09 0.40 -10.17
CA THR A 191 -2.37 -0.90 -10.10
C THR A 191 -2.36 -1.53 -8.71
N GLU A 192 -2.66 -0.74 -7.67
CA GLU A 192 -2.45 -1.13 -6.26
C GLU A 192 -1.02 -1.61 -5.95
N MET A 193 -0.04 -1.17 -6.74
CA MET A 193 1.38 -1.45 -6.56
C MET A 193 2.18 -0.18 -6.80
N SER A 194 3.41 -0.14 -6.28
CA SER A 194 4.35 0.89 -6.71
C SER A 194 4.95 0.49 -8.06
N PRO A 195 5.42 1.44 -8.89
CA PRO A 195 6.17 1.11 -10.09
C PRO A 195 7.35 0.17 -9.82
N GLN A 196 8.09 0.39 -8.73
CA GLN A 196 9.18 -0.49 -8.32
C GLN A 196 8.70 -1.90 -7.99
N GLN A 197 7.59 -2.04 -7.25
CA GLN A 197 7.01 -3.34 -6.93
C GLN A 197 6.53 -4.07 -8.19
N LEU A 198 5.91 -3.36 -9.15
CA LEU A 198 5.47 -3.96 -10.40
C LEU A 198 6.66 -4.52 -11.19
N ILE A 199 7.75 -3.75 -11.33
CA ILE A 199 8.98 -4.20 -11.98
C ILE A 199 9.51 -5.49 -11.35
N TYR A 200 9.58 -5.54 -10.02
CA TYR A 200 10.06 -6.72 -9.30
C TYR A 200 9.13 -7.94 -9.48
N ASN A 201 7.82 -7.74 -9.44
CA ASN A 201 6.86 -8.82 -9.63
C ASN A 201 6.89 -9.36 -11.07
N LEU A 202 7.03 -8.48 -12.06
CA LEU A 202 7.21 -8.85 -13.47
C LEU A 202 8.49 -9.69 -13.64
N TYR A 203 9.62 -9.23 -13.11
CA TYR A 203 10.86 -10.01 -13.08
C TYR A 203 10.64 -11.39 -12.45
N SER A 204 10.06 -11.43 -11.24
CA SER A 204 9.87 -12.67 -10.50
C SER A 204 8.99 -13.68 -11.27
N SER A 205 7.90 -13.22 -11.86
CA SER A 205 7.01 -14.04 -12.69
C SER A 205 7.76 -14.61 -13.89
N LEU A 206 8.50 -13.77 -14.61
CA LEU A 206 9.24 -14.17 -15.79
C LEU A 206 10.35 -15.15 -15.49
N GLN A 207 11.00 -15.01 -14.33
CA GLN A 207 12.02 -15.96 -13.94
C GLN A 207 11.45 -17.36 -13.72
N VAL A 208 10.25 -17.48 -13.15
CA VAL A 208 9.60 -18.78 -13.04
C VAL A 208 9.25 -19.34 -14.42
N THR A 209 8.74 -18.51 -15.34
CA THR A 209 8.52 -18.90 -16.74
C THR A 209 9.80 -19.42 -17.40
N GLN A 210 10.91 -18.71 -17.23
CA GLN A 210 12.22 -19.08 -17.77
C GLN A 210 12.76 -20.39 -17.16
N VAL A 211 12.54 -20.62 -15.86
CA VAL A 211 12.90 -21.90 -15.21
C VAL A 211 12.09 -23.06 -15.79
N LYS A 212 10.78 -22.89 -16.00
CA LYS A 212 9.93 -23.92 -16.65
C LYS A 212 10.47 -24.27 -18.04
N ALA A 213 10.80 -23.26 -18.85
CA ALA A 213 11.40 -23.43 -20.16
C ALA A 213 12.76 -24.18 -20.08
N TYR A 214 13.63 -23.77 -19.17
CA TYR A 214 14.93 -24.42 -18.92
C TYR A 214 14.78 -25.90 -18.59
N VAL A 215 13.89 -26.24 -17.65
CA VAL A 215 13.62 -27.64 -17.23
C VAL A 215 13.14 -28.48 -18.41
N MET A 216 12.20 -27.98 -19.21
CA MET A 216 11.67 -28.72 -20.36
C MET A 216 12.73 -28.96 -21.45
N MET A 217 13.55 -27.95 -21.75
CA MET A 217 14.62 -28.06 -22.74
C MET A 217 15.72 -29.03 -22.28
N GLN A 218 16.13 -28.97 -21.01
CA GLN A 218 17.09 -29.91 -20.43
C GLN A 218 16.57 -31.34 -20.49
N PHE A 219 15.29 -31.56 -20.14
CA PHE A 219 14.65 -32.86 -20.27
C PHE A 219 14.68 -33.36 -21.73
N ALA A 220 14.27 -32.52 -22.68
CA ALA A 220 14.15 -32.90 -24.09
C ALA A 220 15.51 -33.29 -24.70
N TRP A 221 16.56 -32.49 -24.50
CA TRP A 221 17.90 -32.81 -25.00
C TRP A 221 18.47 -34.09 -24.38
N THR A 222 18.30 -34.23 -23.07
CA THR A 222 18.75 -35.41 -22.33
C THR A 222 18.05 -36.68 -22.81
N LEU A 223 16.74 -36.62 -23.05
CA LEU A 223 15.97 -37.76 -23.52
C LEU A 223 16.32 -38.14 -24.98
N LEU A 224 16.57 -37.16 -25.84
CA LEU A 224 17.05 -37.40 -27.21
C LEU A 224 18.42 -38.08 -27.23
N HIS A 225 19.32 -37.72 -26.31
CA HIS A 225 20.60 -38.40 -26.12
C HIS A 225 20.39 -39.87 -25.73
N LEU A 226 19.54 -40.14 -24.72
CA LEU A 226 19.22 -41.51 -24.28
C LEU A 226 18.60 -42.36 -25.41
N TYR A 227 17.81 -41.75 -26.29
CA TYR A 227 17.20 -42.42 -27.44
C TYR A 227 18.13 -42.57 -28.65
N GLY A 228 19.40 -42.17 -28.55
CA GLY A 228 20.40 -42.28 -29.61
C GLY A 228 20.11 -41.40 -30.82
N LYS A 229 19.46 -40.24 -30.61
CA LYS A 229 19.13 -39.28 -31.67
C LYS A 229 20.18 -38.18 -31.86
N GLY A 230 21.23 -38.17 -31.04
CA GLY A 230 22.36 -37.22 -31.07
C GLY A 230 23.08 -37.21 -29.73
N ASN A 231 24.24 -36.53 -29.63
CA ASN A 231 24.99 -36.49 -28.37
C ASN A 231 24.48 -35.39 -27.42
N PHE A 232 24.06 -34.24 -27.94
CA PHE A 232 23.42 -33.13 -27.22
C PHE A 232 24.09 -32.61 -25.93
N THR A 233 25.32 -33.05 -25.62
CA THR A 233 26.07 -32.65 -24.41
C THR A 233 26.46 -31.18 -24.45
N THR A 234 26.90 -30.70 -25.62
CA THR A 234 27.25 -29.30 -25.81
C THR A 234 26.02 -28.40 -25.63
N GLU A 235 24.87 -28.83 -26.14
CA GLU A 235 23.59 -28.12 -26.07
C GLU A 235 23.09 -28.01 -24.64
N THR A 236 23.17 -29.09 -23.84
CA THR A 236 22.78 -29.07 -22.42
C THR A 236 23.71 -28.21 -21.56
N GLU A 237 25.02 -28.31 -21.76
CA GLU A 237 26.02 -27.49 -21.05
C GLU A 237 25.89 -26.00 -21.43
N THR A 238 25.75 -25.71 -22.73
CA THR A 238 25.57 -24.34 -23.23
C THR A 238 24.28 -23.73 -22.68
N LEU A 239 23.17 -24.47 -22.68
CA LEU A 239 21.90 -24.02 -22.14
C LEU A 239 22.01 -23.68 -20.64
N GLN A 240 22.73 -24.48 -19.87
CA GLN A 240 22.95 -24.20 -18.44
C GLN A 240 23.77 -22.93 -18.21
N VAL A 241 24.87 -22.77 -18.95
CA VAL A 241 25.72 -21.55 -18.86
C VAL A 241 24.94 -20.31 -19.29
N GLN A 242 24.23 -20.39 -20.41
CA GLN A 242 23.40 -19.28 -20.91
C GLN A 242 22.28 -18.93 -19.94
N PHE A 243 21.59 -19.91 -19.35
CA PHE A 243 20.54 -19.64 -18.37
C PHE A 243 21.07 -18.87 -17.17
N LYS A 244 22.20 -19.31 -16.59
CA LYS A 244 22.85 -18.60 -15.48
C LYS A 244 23.25 -17.18 -15.85
N GLN A 245 23.88 -17.00 -17.01
CA GLN A 245 24.30 -15.68 -17.48
C GLN A 245 23.11 -14.74 -17.73
N ARG A 246 21.99 -15.27 -18.23
CA ARG A 246 20.75 -14.50 -18.43
C ARG A 246 20.17 -14.01 -17.11
N LEU A 247 20.13 -14.84 -16.07
CA LEU A 247 19.65 -14.45 -14.74
C LEU A 247 20.38 -13.19 -14.24
N VAL A 248 21.72 -13.23 -14.27
CA VAL A 248 22.58 -12.14 -13.79
C VAL A 248 22.39 -10.87 -14.62
N ASN A 249 22.44 -10.98 -15.96
CA ASN A 249 22.28 -9.82 -16.85
C ASN A 249 20.89 -9.16 -16.72
N GLN A 250 19.84 -9.96 -16.59
CA GLN A 250 18.47 -9.44 -16.41
C GLN A 250 18.32 -8.76 -15.04
N MET A 251 18.92 -9.31 -13.98
CA MET A 251 18.88 -8.71 -12.66
C MET A 251 19.59 -7.35 -12.61
N ASP A 252 20.74 -7.20 -13.25
CA ASP A 252 21.42 -5.90 -13.34
C ASP A 252 20.53 -4.83 -14.03
N THR A 253 19.78 -5.26 -15.04
CA THR A 253 18.81 -4.40 -15.74
C THR A 253 17.65 -4.01 -14.83
N VAL A 254 17.10 -4.98 -14.08
CA VAL A 254 16.02 -4.77 -13.11
C VAL A 254 16.46 -3.85 -11.98
N LYS A 255 17.63 -4.08 -11.40
CA LYS A 255 18.24 -3.24 -10.36
C LYS A 255 18.36 -1.79 -10.82
N THR A 256 18.81 -1.59 -12.06
CA THR A 256 18.93 -0.26 -12.65
C THR A 256 17.57 0.43 -12.80
N ALA A 257 16.54 -0.31 -13.21
CA ALA A 257 15.19 0.22 -13.34
C ALA A 257 14.51 0.50 -11.99
N MET A 258 14.63 -0.43 -11.03
CA MET A 258 14.10 -0.29 -9.67
C MET A 258 14.72 0.90 -8.92
N GLY A 259 16.01 1.20 -9.17
CA GLY A 259 16.67 2.38 -8.63
C GLY A 259 16.15 3.71 -9.18
N LYS A 260 15.39 3.70 -10.27
CA LYS A 260 14.73 4.89 -10.85
C LYS A 260 13.22 4.94 -10.59
N ALA A 261 12.62 3.82 -10.20
CA ALA A 261 11.18 3.69 -10.03
C ALA A 261 10.74 4.18 -8.64
N ASP A 262 9.59 4.85 -8.57
CA ASP A 262 9.00 5.26 -7.30
C ASP A 262 8.49 4.02 -6.52
N THR A 263 8.55 4.11 -5.19
CA THR A 263 8.02 3.12 -4.24
C THR A 263 6.63 3.51 -3.71
N VAL A 264 6.11 4.66 -4.13
CA VAL A 264 4.84 5.21 -3.66
C VAL A 264 3.62 4.38 -4.11
N VAL A 265 2.66 4.23 -3.22
CA VAL A 265 1.34 3.66 -3.48
C VAL A 265 0.27 4.53 -2.84
N TYR A 266 -0.74 4.92 -3.62
CA TYR A 266 -1.87 5.73 -3.16
C TYR A 266 -3.15 5.32 -3.90
N LYS A 267 -4.32 5.70 -3.35
CA LYS A 267 -5.62 5.33 -3.93
C LYS A 267 -6.13 6.40 -4.90
N CYS A 268 -6.65 5.96 -6.05
CA CYS A 268 -7.34 6.84 -7.00
C CYS A 268 -8.61 7.41 -6.37
N ASP A 269 -9.17 8.45 -7.00
CA ASP A 269 -10.51 8.89 -6.67
C ASP A 269 -11.55 7.81 -7.01
N PRO A 270 -12.59 7.66 -6.17
CA PRO A 270 -13.72 6.81 -6.49
C PRO A 270 -14.51 7.44 -7.65
N ARG A 271 -15.36 6.64 -8.30
CA ARG A 271 -16.29 7.18 -9.33
C ARG A 271 -17.22 8.25 -8.78
N VAL A 272 -17.63 8.12 -7.53
CA VAL A 272 -18.49 9.07 -6.82
C VAL A 272 -17.99 9.19 -5.39
N HIS A 273 -17.83 10.43 -4.91
CA HIS A 273 -17.49 10.70 -3.52
C HIS A 273 -18.73 10.63 -2.63
N VAL A 274 -18.66 9.84 -1.56
CA VAL A 274 -19.74 9.63 -0.60
C VAL A 274 -19.20 9.81 0.82
N GLU A 275 -19.76 10.76 1.56
CA GLU A 275 -19.34 11.05 2.94
C GLU A 275 -19.56 9.81 3.82
N GLY A 276 -18.54 9.47 4.64
CA GLY A 276 -18.55 8.31 5.51
C GLY A 276 -18.20 6.99 4.81
N GLN A 277 -18.09 6.96 3.47
CA GLN A 277 -17.64 5.79 2.72
C GLN A 277 -16.31 6.01 2.01
N THR A 278 -16.16 7.13 1.29
CA THR A 278 -14.93 7.44 0.53
C THR A 278 -14.21 8.68 1.05
N TYR A 279 -14.92 9.62 1.67
CA TYR A 279 -14.30 10.74 2.36
C TYR A 279 -15.00 11.06 3.68
N ALA A 280 -14.32 11.83 4.53
CA ALA A 280 -14.90 12.45 5.72
C ALA A 280 -14.51 13.94 5.75
N GLN A 281 -15.31 14.76 6.44
CA GLN A 281 -15.01 16.18 6.63
C GLN A 281 -14.80 16.51 8.11
N LEU A 282 -14.05 17.56 8.41
CA LEU A 282 -14.17 18.20 9.73
C LEU A 282 -15.42 19.10 9.72
N THR A 283 -16.00 19.37 10.89
CA THR A 283 -17.22 20.20 10.97
C THR A 283 -17.09 21.33 11.98
N GLN A 284 -17.71 22.46 11.66
CA GLN A 284 -17.78 23.66 12.51
C GLN A 284 -16.43 24.35 12.81
N LEU A 285 -15.38 24.02 12.06
CA LEU A 285 -14.09 24.70 12.10
C LEU A 285 -14.10 25.82 11.05
N LEU A 286 -14.21 27.06 11.53
CA LEU A 286 -14.22 28.30 10.72
C LEU A 286 -15.41 28.46 9.78
N GLN A 287 -16.63 28.22 10.24
CA GLN A 287 -17.81 28.40 9.39
C GLN A 287 -18.22 29.87 9.25
N GLY A 288 -18.63 30.28 8.05
CA GLY A 288 -19.27 31.58 7.82
C GLY A 288 -20.43 31.83 8.79
N PHE A 289 -20.42 32.98 9.44
CA PHE A 289 -21.32 33.32 10.54
C PHE A 289 -21.65 34.82 10.51
N LEU A 290 -22.94 35.12 10.38
CA LEU A 290 -23.46 36.49 10.45
C LEU A 290 -23.70 36.89 11.90
N ILE A 291 -23.21 38.06 12.30
CA ILE A 291 -23.43 38.60 13.64
C ILE A 291 -23.41 40.13 13.61
N ASN A 292 -24.25 40.76 14.43
CA ASN A 292 -24.29 42.21 14.56
C ASN A 292 -23.16 42.71 15.49
N GLU A 293 -22.61 43.88 15.19
CA GLU A 293 -21.57 44.54 16.00
C GLU A 293 -21.91 44.63 17.49
N VAL A 294 -23.19 44.89 17.81
CA VAL A 294 -23.68 44.99 19.19
C VAL A 294 -23.46 43.72 20.01
N ASP A 295 -23.44 42.55 19.36
CA ASP A 295 -23.35 41.25 20.02
C ASP A 295 -21.91 40.71 20.13
N MET A 296 -20.94 41.42 19.54
CA MET A 296 -19.52 41.03 19.49
C MET A 296 -18.66 41.66 20.59
N ASN A 297 -19.23 42.53 21.43
CA ASN A 297 -18.47 43.21 22.50
C ASN A 297 -19.26 43.25 23.82
N PRO A 298 -18.56 43.29 24.98
CA PRO A 298 -19.21 43.29 26.29
C PRO A 298 -19.97 44.59 26.59
N LYS A 299 -19.66 45.68 25.89
CA LYS A 299 -20.32 46.98 26.08
C LYS A 299 -21.69 47.04 25.39
N THR A 300 -22.03 46.05 24.57
CA THR A 300 -23.21 46.08 23.69
C THR A 300 -23.25 47.36 22.85
N SER A 301 -22.16 47.67 22.15
CA SER A 301 -21.94 48.92 21.41
C SER A 301 -21.75 48.67 19.91
N CYS A 302 -22.04 49.68 19.07
CA CYS A 302 -21.79 49.68 17.61
C CYS A 302 -20.87 50.84 17.22
N THR A 303 -19.88 51.13 18.08
CA THR A 303 -18.93 52.24 17.88
C THR A 303 -17.81 51.89 16.90
N ASP A 304 -17.51 50.61 16.77
CA ASP A 304 -16.51 50.06 15.85
C ASP A 304 -17.18 49.59 14.55
N ASN A 305 -16.37 49.19 13.56
CA ASN A 305 -16.85 48.57 12.31
C ASN A 305 -16.50 47.08 12.25
N CYS A 306 -17.21 46.32 11.40
CA CYS A 306 -16.94 44.88 11.19
C CYS A 306 -15.47 44.52 10.99
N GLY A 307 -14.71 45.31 10.21
CA GLY A 307 -13.31 45.04 9.91
C GLY A 307 -12.37 45.10 11.12
N THR A 308 -12.79 45.77 12.20
CA THR A 308 -12.07 45.90 13.47
C THR A 308 -12.10 44.58 14.27
N TYR A 309 -13.14 43.77 14.10
CA TYR A 309 -13.32 42.50 14.82
C TYR A 309 -12.50 41.37 14.17
N LYS A 310 -11.18 41.41 14.34
CA LYS A 310 -10.28 40.34 13.87
C LYS A 310 -10.37 39.06 14.70
N LEU A 311 -10.53 39.21 16.02
CA LEU A 311 -10.72 38.11 16.97
C LEU A 311 -11.67 38.57 18.06
N VAL A 312 -12.73 37.80 18.27
CA VAL A 312 -13.72 37.98 19.34
C VAL A 312 -13.83 36.68 20.11
N ASN A 313 -13.59 36.74 21.43
CA ASN A 313 -13.47 35.55 22.27
C ASN A 313 -14.75 34.73 22.37
N ARG A 314 -15.92 35.36 22.20
CA ARG A 314 -17.24 34.74 22.22
C ARG A 314 -18.29 35.71 21.69
N GLN A 315 -19.42 35.18 21.23
CA GLN A 315 -20.64 35.98 21.12
C GLN A 315 -21.07 36.42 22.53
N TYR A 316 -21.18 37.73 22.79
CA TYR A 316 -21.48 38.28 24.12
C TYR A 316 -22.98 38.31 24.43
N GLY A 317 -23.81 38.52 23.42
CA GLY A 317 -25.24 38.67 23.60
C GLY A 317 -26.07 38.26 22.39
N CYS A 318 -27.35 38.55 22.50
CA CYS A 318 -28.29 38.61 21.39
C CYS A 318 -29.25 39.75 21.66
N PHE A 319 -28.86 40.95 21.24
CA PHE A 319 -29.60 42.18 21.51
C PHE A 319 -31.02 42.08 20.93
N ASP A 320 -32.02 42.43 21.75
CA ASP A 320 -33.46 42.43 21.42
C ASP A 320 -33.99 41.17 20.71
N ASN A 321 -33.36 40.00 20.93
CA ASN A 321 -33.69 38.75 20.25
C ASN A 321 -33.80 38.92 18.72
N GLN A 322 -32.89 39.70 18.13
CA GLN A 322 -32.80 39.96 16.69
C GLN A 322 -32.40 38.69 15.91
N PHE A 323 -31.77 38.81 14.73
CA PHE A 323 -31.40 37.65 13.91
C PHE A 323 -30.60 36.58 14.68
N CYS A 324 -29.75 36.97 15.64
CA CYS A 324 -29.01 36.07 16.54
C CYS A 324 -29.90 35.04 17.27
N ALA A 325 -31.18 35.32 17.54
CA ALA A 325 -32.10 34.40 18.22
C ALA A 325 -32.66 33.33 17.26
N ARG A 326 -32.58 33.58 15.95
CA ARG A 326 -33.13 32.73 14.89
C ARG A 326 -32.07 31.84 14.21
N GLN A 327 -30.80 32.01 14.57
CA GLN A 327 -29.70 31.20 14.09
C GLN A 327 -28.98 30.45 15.22
N LYS A 328 -28.20 29.43 14.87
CA LYS A 328 -27.34 28.74 15.85
C LYS A 328 -26.30 29.73 16.38
N ARG A 329 -26.09 29.76 17.70
CA ARG A 329 -25.02 30.56 18.32
C ARG A 329 -23.64 30.13 17.79
N CYS A 330 -22.67 31.04 17.77
CA CYS A 330 -21.27 30.64 17.65
C CYS A 330 -20.73 30.20 19.02
N ASP A 331 -20.52 28.89 19.20
CA ASP A 331 -20.05 28.31 20.47
C ASP A 331 -18.52 28.21 20.50
N GLY A 332 -17.87 29.37 20.55
CA GLY A 332 -16.42 29.50 20.48
C GLY A 332 -16.01 30.91 20.11
N THR A 333 -14.93 31.04 19.35
CA THR A 333 -14.38 32.35 18.94
C THR A 333 -14.90 32.76 17.56
N ILE A 334 -15.07 34.05 17.35
CA ILE A 334 -15.43 34.65 16.06
C ILE A 334 -14.18 35.33 15.51
N GLN A 335 -13.87 35.08 14.25
CA GLN A 335 -12.61 35.46 13.61
C GLN A 335 -12.90 36.23 12.31
N ASN A 336 -12.00 37.13 11.94
CA ASN A 336 -11.91 37.75 10.61
C ASN A 336 -13.24 38.27 10.06
N CYS A 337 -13.90 39.16 10.81
CA CYS A 337 -15.13 39.79 10.36
C CYS A 337 -14.90 40.81 9.24
N GLN A 338 -15.88 40.92 8.35
CA GLN A 338 -15.93 41.88 7.27
C GLN A 338 -17.36 42.38 7.01
N PHE A 339 -17.45 43.59 6.46
CA PHE A 339 -18.71 44.22 6.07
C PHE A 339 -18.93 44.08 4.57
N TYR A 340 -20.15 43.74 4.17
CA TYR A 340 -20.57 43.70 2.76
C TYR A 340 -21.66 44.74 2.50
N ASP A 341 -22.77 44.66 3.23
CA ASP A 341 -23.86 45.64 3.23
C ASP A 341 -24.62 45.62 4.55
N ALA A 342 -25.41 46.66 4.79
CA ALA A 342 -26.27 46.83 5.94
C ALA A 342 -27.44 45.83 5.91
N ASP A 343 -28.06 45.66 4.74
CA ASP A 343 -29.31 44.93 4.61
C ASP A 343 -29.14 43.74 3.67
N MET A 344 -29.76 42.61 4.04
CA MET A 344 -29.62 41.36 3.29
C MET A 344 -30.85 40.47 3.40
N THR A 345 -31.06 39.65 2.38
CA THR A 345 -31.97 38.52 2.39
C THR A 345 -31.16 37.24 2.34
N LEU A 346 -31.44 36.28 3.22
CA LEU A 346 -30.69 35.03 3.29
C LEU A 346 -31.60 33.81 3.34
N CYS A 347 -31.03 32.66 2.97
CA CYS A 347 -31.64 31.36 3.11
C CYS A 347 -30.87 30.53 4.15
N PRO A 348 -31.40 30.33 5.36
CA PRO A 348 -30.80 29.43 6.34
C PRO A 348 -30.82 27.98 5.81
N SER A 349 -29.78 27.20 6.08
CA SER A 349 -29.82 25.76 5.75
C SER A 349 -30.93 25.07 6.55
N THR A 350 -31.60 24.09 5.95
CA THR A 350 -32.68 23.34 6.62
C THR A 350 -32.17 22.70 7.91
N GLY A 351 -32.84 22.94 9.03
CA GLY A 351 -32.39 22.56 10.38
C GLY A 351 -32.48 21.06 10.71
N ASN A 352 -32.31 20.15 9.75
CA ASN A 352 -32.26 18.73 10.06
C ASN A 352 -31.03 18.41 10.95
N ALA A 353 -31.17 17.47 11.88
CA ALA A 353 -30.13 17.14 12.86
C ALA A 353 -28.82 16.65 12.20
N SER A 354 -28.86 16.27 10.92
CA SER A 354 -27.72 15.81 10.13
C SER A 354 -26.85 16.92 9.56
N THR A 355 -27.33 18.18 9.45
CA THR A 355 -26.55 19.27 8.84
C THR A 355 -25.97 20.25 9.87
N THR A 356 -24.67 20.50 9.74
CA THR A 356 -23.95 21.53 10.51
C THR A 356 -23.89 22.88 9.79
N ARG A 357 -24.45 22.97 8.57
CA ARG A 357 -24.51 24.18 7.74
C ARG A 357 -25.45 25.23 8.35
N ARG A 358 -25.13 26.51 8.15
CA ARG A 358 -25.89 27.68 8.64
C ARG A 358 -26.70 28.33 7.53
N TYR A 359 -26.10 28.54 6.36
CA TYR A 359 -26.73 29.27 5.24
C TYR A 359 -26.52 28.52 3.92
N ASP A 360 -27.52 28.53 3.04
CA ASP A 360 -27.39 28.05 1.67
C ASP A 360 -26.87 29.17 0.75
N TRP A 361 -27.40 30.38 0.92
CA TRP A 361 -26.97 31.60 0.23
C TRP A 361 -27.36 32.85 1.03
N ILE A 362 -26.69 33.98 0.74
CA ILE A 362 -26.96 35.31 1.28
C ILE A 362 -26.93 36.30 0.11
N GLU A 363 -27.91 37.18 -0.01
CA GLU A 363 -27.98 38.25 -1.01
C GLU A 363 -28.08 39.59 -0.30
N TYR A 364 -27.12 40.47 -0.56
CA TYR A 364 -27.08 41.84 -0.03
C TYR A 364 -27.81 42.81 -0.96
N GLU A 365 -28.34 43.91 -0.42
CA GLU A 365 -29.10 44.90 -1.21
C GLU A 365 -28.26 45.60 -2.30
N ASN A 366 -26.93 45.67 -2.14
CA ASN A 366 -26.01 46.14 -3.20
C ASN A 366 -25.83 45.17 -4.38
N GLY A 367 -26.50 44.02 -4.37
CA GLY A 367 -26.46 43.02 -5.43
C GLY A 367 -25.37 41.95 -5.28
N ILE A 368 -24.52 42.03 -4.25
CA ILE A 368 -23.56 40.96 -3.93
C ILE A 368 -24.33 39.75 -3.43
N THR A 369 -24.05 38.58 -4.02
CA THR A 369 -24.60 37.30 -3.59
C THR A 369 -23.47 36.38 -3.17
N LEU A 370 -23.58 35.81 -1.97
CA LEU A 370 -22.73 34.74 -1.45
C LEU A 370 -23.48 33.41 -1.55
N GLY A 371 -22.80 32.38 -2.02
CA GLY A 371 -23.38 31.07 -2.27
C GLY A 371 -24.23 31.01 -3.54
N LYS A 372 -24.60 29.79 -3.93
CA LYS A 372 -25.37 29.53 -5.15
C LYS A 372 -26.87 29.79 -4.89
N LYS A 373 -27.31 31.03 -5.14
CA LYS A 373 -28.71 31.45 -4.98
C LYS A 373 -29.65 30.54 -5.77
N SER A 374 -30.57 29.92 -5.05
CA SER A 374 -31.55 28.98 -5.57
C SER A 374 -32.83 29.05 -4.75
N HIS A 375 -33.85 28.29 -5.13
CA HIS A 375 -35.08 28.20 -4.34
C HIS A 375 -34.75 27.81 -2.90
N CYS A 376 -35.11 28.67 -1.94
CA CYS A 376 -34.81 28.42 -0.54
C CYS A 376 -35.66 27.26 -0.01
N LYS A 377 -35.00 26.17 0.43
CA LYS A 377 -35.68 24.95 0.90
C LYS A 377 -36.30 25.11 2.29
N SER A 378 -35.81 26.08 3.07
CA SER A 378 -36.28 26.40 4.42
C SER A 378 -37.26 27.57 4.35
N PHE A 379 -36.84 28.77 4.76
CA PHE A 379 -37.54 30.03 4.68
C PHE A 379 -36.54 31.12 4.32
N GLN A 380 -36.99 32.18 3.65
CA GLN A 380 -36.16 33.36 3.45
C GLN A 380 -36.28 34.27 4.67
N ASP A 381 -35.15 34.80 5.14
CA ASP A 381 -35.10 35.75 6.24
C ASP A 381 -34.53 37.08 5.76
N LYS A 382 -35.17 38.19 6.13
CA LYS A 382 -34.67 39.54 5.89
C LYS A 382 -33.99 40.03 7.15
N VAL A 383 -32.75 40.47 7.01
CA VAL A 383 -31.89 40.91 8.11
C VAL A 383 -31.39 42.30 7.79
N ASP A 384 -31.90 43.27 8.55
CA ASP A 384 -31.63 44.68 8.33
C ASP A 384 -30.76 45.24 9.46
N SER A 385 -29.76 46.03 9.09
CA SER A 385 -28.99 46.81 10.06
C SER A 385 -29.82 48.01 10.54
N TRP A 386 -29.46 48.58 11.68
CA TRP A 386 -30.31 49.56 12.34
C TRP A 386 -29.52 50.63 13.09
N TRP A 387 -30.15 51.77 13.32
CA TRP A 387 -29.54 52.88 14.05
C TRP A 387 -29.80 52.80 15.54
N ARG A 388 -28.75 52.95 16.33
CA ARG A 388 -28.80 53.14 17.78
C ARG A 388 -28.29 54.52 18.15
N PHE A 389 -29.20 55.46 18.40
CA PHE A 389 -28.88 56.87 18.56
C PHE A 389 -28.10 57.41 17.35
N TRP A 390 -26.77 57.54 17.47
CA TRP A 390 -25.87 58.08 16.44
C TRP A 390 -24.97 57.01 15.80
N TYR A 391 -25.11 55.75 16.19
CA TYR A 391 -24.28 54.64 15.71
C TYR A 391 -25.11 53.72 14.83
N HIS A 392 -24.55 53.30 13.69
CA HIS A 392 -25.17 52.31 12.83
C HIS A 392 -24.68 50.92 13.25
N CYS A 393 -25.60 50.05 13.65
CA CYS A 393 -25.31 48.69 14.09
C CYS A 393 -25.38 47.74 12.91
N SER A 394 -24.22 47.53 12.27
CA SER A 394 -24.13 46.71 11.06
C SER A 394 -24.06 45.21 11.36
N TYR A 395 -24.58 44.39 10.45
CA TYR A 395 -24.29 42.95 10.43
C TYR A 395 -22.98 42.66 9.71
N CYS A 396 -22.16 41.81 10.32
CA CYS A 396 -20.85 41.42 9.85
C CYS A 396 -20.85 39.96 9.42
N MET A 397 -20.20 39.66 8.30
CA MET A 397 -19.88 38.30 7.91
C MET A 397 -18.53 37.92 8.52
N CYS A 398 -18.52 36.93 9.40
CA CYS A 398 -17.33 36.48 10.13
C CYS A 398 -17.13 34.96 9.98
N LEU A 399 -16.05 34.44 10.57
CA LEU A 399 -15.79 33.01 10.69
C LEU A 399 -15.99 32.55 12.14
N CYS A 400 -16.85 31.57 12.36
CA CYS A 400 -17.08 30.96 13.65
C CYS A 400 -16.20 29.71 13.83
N ASP A 401 -15.28 29.78 14.80
CA ASP A 401 -14.55 28.63 15.31
C ASP A 401 -15.29 28.05 16.52
N ALA A 402 -16.27 27.16 16.27
CA ALA A 402 -17.17 26.64 17.30
C ALA A 402 -16.55 25.55 18.20
N ARG A 403 -15.40 25.85 18.81
CA ARG A 403 -14.54 24.92 19.56
C ARG A 403 -15.19 24.29 20.82
N TYR A 404 -16.29 24.84 21.32
CA TYR A 404 -17.03 24.31 22.47
C TYR A 404 -18.28 23.51 22.08
N SER A 405 -18.66 23.53 20.79
CA SER A 405 -19.83 22.81 20.30
C SER A 405 -19.67 21.30 20.46
N SER A 406 -20.61 20.69 21.19
CA SER A 406 -20.68 19.24 21.36
C SER A 406 -20.96 18.49 20.05
N THR A 407 -21.45 19.17 19.01
CA THR A 407 -21.74 18.58 17.69
C THR A 407 -20.58 18.69 16.69
N SER A 408 -19.48 19.33 17.10
CA SER A 408 -18.33 19.53 16.21
C SER A 408 -17.47 18.28 16.09
N HIS A 409 -17.07 17.95 14.87
CA HIS A 409 -16.20 16.82 14.56
C HIS A 409 -14.87 17.36 14.00
N ARG A 410 -13.89 17.60 14.88
CA ARG A 410 -12.67 18.34 14.56
C ARG A 410 -11.39 17.76 15.18
N TYR A 411 -11.46 16.50 15.59
CA TYR A 411 -10.45 15.89 16.45
C TYR A 411 -9.59 14.90 15.65
N TRP A 412 -8.32 14.79 16.02
CA TRP A 412 -7.37 13.84 15.44
C TRP A 412 -6.75 13.00 16.56
N SER A 413 -6.66 11.69 16.36
CA SER A 413 -6.03 10.78 17.32
C SER A 413 -4.52 11.00 17.34
N LEU A 414 -3.95 11.13 18.54
CA LEU A 414 -2.50 11.15 18.79
C LEU A 414 -1.99 9.79 19.32
N ARG A 415 -2.89 8.84 19.59
CA ARG A 415 -2.52 7.50 20.05
C ARG A 415 -1.75 6.73 18.98
N PRO A 416 -0.64 6.07 19.34
CA PRO A 416 0.08 5.20 18.43
C PRO A 416 -0.74 3.97 18.06
N VAL A 417 -0.60 3.56 16.79
CA VAL A 417 -1.13 2.31 16.28
C VAL A 417 0.04 1.45 15.82
N GLN A 418 0.11 0.22 16.34
CA GLN A 418 1.23 -0.70 16.10
C GLN A 418 0.71 -2.05 15.63
N SER A 419 1.46 -2.72 14.76
CA SER A 419 1.24 -4.12 14.41
C SER A 419 1.61 -5.01 15.59
N ASP A 420 1.11 -6.24 15.59
CA ASP A 420 1.50 -7.26 16.57
C ASP A 420 2.91 -7.80 16.28
N ILE A 421 3.91 -7.03 16.71
CA ILE A 421 5.34 -7.40 16.63
C ILE A 421 5.60 -8.72 17.39
N GLY A 422 4.84 -8.98 18.47
CA GLY A 422 4.93 -10.20 19.26
C GLY A 422 4.65 -11.46 18.42
N GLN A 423 3.70 -11.37 17.50
CA GLN A 423 3.29 -12.38 16.52
C GLN A 423 3.97 -12.21 15.15
N ASN A 424 5.11 -11.52 15.08
CA ASN A 424 5.88 -11.32 13.85
C ASN A 424 5.09 -10.62 12.72
N LYS A 425 4.18 -9.70 13.07
CA LYS A 425 3.37 -8.96 12.10
C LYS A 425 3.93 -7.57 11.82
N ILE A 426 3.90 -7.18 10.55
CA ILE A 426 4.24 -5.83 10.07
C ILE A 426 3.02 -5.10 9.51
N ILE A 427 3.12 -3.79 9.33
CA ILE A 427 2.10 -2.99 8.65
C ILE A 427 2.21 -3.20 7.14
N VAL A 428 1.08 -3.45 6.49
CA VAL A 428 0.94 -3.70 5.04
C VAL A 428 -0.13 -2.84 4.38
N GLY A 429 -0.81 -2.00 5.16
CA GLY A 429 -1.85 -1.10 4.67
C GLY A 429 -2.24 -0.08 5.72
N ILE A 430 -2.85 1.02 5.29
CA ILE A 430 -3.28 2.13 6.13
C ILE A 430 -4.57 2.75 5.58
N ARG A 431 -5.38 3.33 6.47
CA ARG A 431 -6.47 4.22 6.10
C ARG A 431 -6.76 5.22 7.21
N PHE A 432 -7.41 6.31 6.87
CA PHE A 432 -8.08 7.12 7.88
C PHE A 432 -9.49 6.59 8.13
N ILE A 433 -9.95 6.65 9.38
CA ILE A 433 -11.35 6.41 9.73
C ILE A 433 -11.81 7.50 10.69
N LYS A 434 -13.08 7.87 10.62
CA LYS A 434 -13.67 8.82 11.54
C LYS A 434 -14.62 8.09 12.49
N LEU A 435 -14.28 8.05 13.77
CA LEU A 435 -15.04 7.37 14.81
C LEU A 435 -15.18 8.28 16.02
N ASN A 436 -16.38 8.38 16.60
CA ASN A 436 -16.65 9.26 17.75
C ASN A 436 -16.11 10.69 17.57
N LYS A 437 -16.27 11.28 16.37
CA LYS A 437 -15.85 12.64 16.01
C LYS A 437 -14.32 12.82 15.85
N VAL A 438 -13.53 11.77 16.08
CA VAL A 438 -12.08 11.74 15.98
C VAL A 438 -11.65 11.03 14.69
N VAL A 439 -10.69 11.60 13.98
CA VAL A 439 -10.01 10.98 12.84
C VAL A 439 -8.87 10.12 13.39
N HIS A 440 -8.89 8.84 13.07
CA HIS A 440 -7.89 7.86 13.49
C HIS A 440 -7.13 7.33 12.28
N ILE A 441 -5.85 7.02 12.51
CA ILE A 441 -5.13 6.09 11.65
C ILE A 441 -5.59 4.69 11.99
N GLN A 442 -5.92 3.89 10.98
CA GLN A 442 -6.12 2.45 11.12
C GLN A 442 -5.15 1.72 10.21
N ILE A 443 -4.51 0.68 10.73
CA ILE A 443 -3.51 -0.10 10.02
C ILE A 443 -4.06 -1.47 9.63
N ARG A 444 -3.53 -2.01 8.55
CA ARG A 444 -3.65 -3.41 8.17
C ARG A 444 -2.33 -4.10 8.46
N GLN A 445 -2.37 -5.26 9.09
CA GLN A 445 -1.18 -6.03 9.46
C GLN A 445 -1.18 -7.40 8.82
N ALA A 446 0.00 -7.98 8.60
CA ALA A 446 0.18 -9.37 8.16
C ALA A 446 1.50 -9.96 8.71
N THR A 447 1.58 -11.28 8.80
CA THR A 447 2.76 -11.99 9.32
C THR A 447 3.88 -11.98 8.29
N LEU A 448 5.07 -11.54 8.71
CA LEU A 448 6.29 -11.61 7.91
C LEU A 448 6.80 -13.06 7.83
N LEU A 449 7.22 -13.45 6.64
CA LEU A 449 7.83 -14.74 6.33
C LEU A 449 9.28 -14.50 5.85
N PRO A 450 10.10 -15.56 5.76
CA PRO A 450 11.40 -15.51 5.11
C PRO A 450 11.40 -14.73 3.80
N LYS A 451 12.51 -14.03 3.53
CA LYS A 451 12.78 -13.34 2.25
C LYS A 451 11.72 -12.30 1.89
N LEU A 452 11.26 -11.54 2.90
CA LEU A 452 10.28 -10.46 2.76
C LEU A 452 8.89 -10.90 2.27
N LEU A 453 8.63 -12.21 2.24
CA LEU A 453 7.32 -12.74 1.86
C LEU A 453 6.31 -12.49 2.99
N LEU A 454 5.03 -12.49 2.63
CA LEU A 454 3.95 -12.20 3.58
C LEU A 454 2.91 -13.31 3.59
N ASN A 455 2.43 -13.67 4.79
CA ASN A 455 1.31 -14.58 4.91
C ASN A 455 -0.02 -13.84 4.71
N THR A 456 -0.53 -13.91 3.47
CA THR A 456 -1.76 -13.21 3.06
C THR A 456 -3.01 -13.64 3.82
N THR A 457 -3.06 -14.87 4.37
CA THR A 457 -4.22 -15.35 5.14
C THR A 457 -4.31 -14.72 6.53
N THR A 458 -3.20 -14.16 7.04
CA THR A 458 -3.15 -13.45 8.32
C THR A 458 -3.41 -11.95 8.19
N ALA A 459 -3.69 -11.47 6.97
CA ALA A 459 -3.85 -10.06 6.69
C ALA A 459 -5.18 -9.53 7.22
N GLU A 460 -5.14 -8.61 8.19
CA GLU A 460 -6.33 -8.09 8.87
C GLU A 460 -6.19 -6.61 9.22
N TRP A 461 -7.34 -5.91 9.32
CA TRP A 461 -7.38 -4.54 9.82
C TRP A 461 -7.41 -4.55 11.34
N VAL A 462 -6.48 -3.84 11.98
CA VAL A 462 -6.42 -3.73 13.44
C VAL A 462 -7.51 -2.78 13.92
N PRO A 463 -8.39 -3.18 14.85
CA PRO A 463 -9.40 -2.28 15.40
C PRO A 463 -8.77 -1.08 16.13
N VAL A 464 -9.30 0.13 15.91
CA VAL A 464 -8.85 1.31 16.66
C VAL A 464 -9.58 1.42 18.00
N SER A 465 -8.87 1.86 19.03
CA SER A 465 -9.48 2.18 20.32
C SER A 465 -10.32 3.45 20.21
N LYS A 466 -11.60 3.38 20.57
CA LYS A 466 -12.50 4.54 20.62
C LYS A 466 -11.95 5.59 21.59
N ILE A 467 -11.93 6.84 21.15
CA ILE A 467 -11.66 8.00 22.00
C ILE A 467 -13.00 8.70 22.22
N ASP A 468 -13.35 8.95 23.48
CA ASP A 468 -14.51 9.76 23.85
C ASP A 468 -14.03 11.11 24.37
N VAL A 469 -14.10 12.13 23.50
CA VAL A 469 -13.62 13.49 23.79
C VAL A 469 -14.37 14.20 24.92
N GLY A 470 -15.49 13.65 25.40
CA GLY A 470 -16.22 14.16 26.57
C GLY A 470 -15.80 13.51 27.89
N ASP A 471 -15.08 12.38 27.87
CA ASP A 471 -14.64 11.65 29.06
C ASP A 471 -13.23 12.10 29.48
N ASN A 472 -13.18 13.27 30.13
CA ASN A 472 -11.94 13.89 30.61
C ASN A 472 -11.22 13.07 31.69
N LYS A 473 -11.80 11.96 32.19
CA LYS A 473 -11.13 11.05 33.13
C LYS A 473 -10.29 10.00 32.43
N ARG A 474 -10.64 9.65 31.18
CA ARG A 474 -10.01 8.57 30.41
C ARG A 474 -9.25 9.07 29.18
N THR A 475 -9.51 10.28 28.74
CA THR A 475 -8.90 10.88 27.56
C THR A 475 -8.41 12.29 27.85
N VAL A 476 -7.25 12.64 27.30
CA VAL A 476 -6.57 13.90 27.55
C VAL A 476 -6.21 14.57 26.22
N GLU A 477 -6.67 15.81 26.03
CA GLU A 477 -6.29 16.63 24.89
C GLU A 477 -4.77 16.91 24.88
N GLY A 478 -4.14 16.75 23.71
CA GLY A 478 -2.69 16.86 23.53
C GLY A 478 -1.90 15.57 23.81
N LEU A 479 -2.53 14.57 24.45
CA LEU A 479 -1.93 13.24 24.67
C LEU A 479 -2.64 12.16 23.85
N ASP A 480 -3.97 12.08 23.97
CA ASP A 480 -4.78 11.08 23.26
C ASP A 480 -5.31 11.61 21.93
N TYR A 481 -5.67 12.89 21.88
CA TYR A 481 -6.22 13.53 20.70
C TYR A 481 -5.84 15.01 20.61
N HIS A 482 -5.79 15.54 19.40
CA HIS A 482 -5.67 16.95 19.08
C HIS A 482 -7.04 17.51 18.68
N LYS A 483 -7.38 18.70 19.17
CA LYS A 483 -8.58 19.46 18.79
C LYS A 483 -8.18 20.59 17.85
N MET A 484 -8.65 20.54 16.61
CA MET A 484 -8.40 21.62 15.65
C MET A 484 -9.07 22.92 16.10
N THR A 485 -8.32 24.01 16.09
CA THR A 485 -8.79 25.37 16.43
C THR A 485 -8.22 26.34 15.41
N TYR A 486 -8.70 27.59 15.37
CA TYR A 486 -8.12 28.59 14.47
C TYR A 486 -6.58 28.62 14.56
N GLU A 487 -6.00 28.56 15.76
CA GLU A 487 -4.55 28.66 15.93
C GLU A 487 -3.79 27.34 15.69
N LYS A 488 -4.47 26.19 15.78
CA LYS A 488 -3.87 24.85 15.69
C LYS A 488 -4.60 23.98 14.68
N ARG A 489 -4.56 24.40 13.42
CA ARG A 489 -5.24 23.75 12.28
C ARG A 489 -4.31 23.26 11.18
N ALA A 490 -3.01 23.24 11.45
CA ALA A 490 -2.02 22.82 10.48
C ALA A 490 -1.87 21.29 10.45
N LEU A 491 -1.69 20.74 9.25
CA LEU A 491 -1.32 19.34 9.01
C LEU A 491 -0.13 19.32 8.07
N ASP A 492 0.96 18.69 8.52
CA ASP A 492 2.14 18.48 7.70
C ASP A 492 1.90 17.39 6.65
N LEU A 493 2.32 17.67 5.43
CA LEU A 493 2.26 16.76 4.29
C LEU A 493 3.65 16.15 4.08
N ASP A 494 3.97 15.17 4.92
CA ASP A 494 5.29 14.54 4.96
C ASP A 494 5.27 13.11 4.42
N ASP A 495 6.37 12.76 3.75
CA ASP A 495 6.75 11.38 3.46
C ASP A 495 7.81 10.95 4.45
N VAL A 496 7.51 9.92 5.23
CA VAL A 496 8.44 9.41 6.23
C VAL A 496 8.87 8.02 5.80
N ILE A 497 10.16 7.89 5.50
CA ILE A 497 10.78 6.66 4.98
C ILE A 497 11.83 6.20 5.98
N LEU A 498 11.79 4.92 6.34
CA LEU A 498 12.75 4.29 7.24
C LEU A 498 14.04 3.91 6.50
N PRO A 499 15.18 3.80 7.23
CA PRO A 499 16.37 3.17 6.70
C PRO A 499 16.13 1.70 6.31
N ALA A 500 16.87 1.20 5.32
CA ALA A 500 16.66 -0.11 4.68
C ALA A 500 16.70 -1.35 5.60
N LYS A 501 17.10 -1.23 6.86
CA LYS A 501 17.11 -2.34 7.84
C LYS A 501 15.83 -2.47 8.66
N TYR A 502 14.84 -1.59 8.47
CA TYR A 502 13.61 -1.54 9.24
C TYR A 502 12.38 -1.70 8.35
N LEU A 503 11.36 -2.38 8.89
CA LEU A 503 10.01 -2.44 8.30
C LEU A 503 9.03 -1.66 9.17
N VAL A 504 8.04 -1.03 8.55
CA VAL A 504 7.02 -0.25 9.26
C VAL A 504 6.19 -1.15 10.17
N THR A 505 6.16 -0.81 11.46
CA THR A 505 5.44 -1.55 12.51
C THR A 505 4.60 -0.65 13.41
N GLY A 506 4.77 0.67 13.34
CA GLY A 506 3.90 1.61 14.02
C GLY A 506 3.77 2.94 13.28
N VAL A 507 2.64 3.62 13.50
CA VAL A 507 2.34 4.93 12.93
C VAL A 507 1.56 5.74 13.96
N GLN A 508 1.88 7.02 14.09
CA GLN A 508 1.11 7.95 14.93
C GLN A 508 1.17 9.38 14.38
N PHE A 509 0.17 10.18 14.75
CA PHE A 509 0.32 11.62 14.70
C PHE A 509 0.82 12.12 16.05
N ARG A 510 1.64 13.17 16.02
CA ARG A 510 2.06 13.94 17.20
C ARG A 510 1.90 15.42 16.90
N MET A 511 1.97 16.25 17.94
CA MET A 511 2.02 17.69 17.77
C MET A 511 3.47 18.16 17.65
N LEU A 512 3.79 18.87 16.57
CA LEU A 512 5.03 19.63 16.39
C LEU A 512 4.65 21.12 16.39
N GLY A 513 4.74 21.76 17.55
CA GLY A 513 4.17 23.10 17.75
C GLY A 513 2.65 23.10 17.56
N SER A 514 2.15 23.85 16.58
CA SER A 514 0.73 23.91 16.21
C SER A 514 0.35 22.94 15.07
N HIS A 515 1.30 22.16 14.56
CA HIS A 515 1.13 21.26 13.42
C HIS A 515 0.89 19.83 13.86
N LEU A 516 -0.06 19.16 13.20
CA LEU A 516 -0.19 17.72 13.27
C LEU A 516 0.87 17.11 12.36
N ASN A 517 1.78 16.33 12.94
CA ASN A 517 2.97 15.80 12.29
C ASN A 517 2.99 14.26 12.33
N LEU A 518 3.37 13.62 11.22
CA LEU A 518 3.44 12.17 11.10
C LEU A 518 4.74 11.63 11.70
N GLU A 519 4.64 10.62 12.56
CA GLU A 519 5.77 9.82 13.05
C GLU A 519 5.51 8.34 12.76
N ILE A 520 6.52 7.64 12.27
CA ILE A 520 6.48 6.19 12.06
C ILE A 520 7.51 5.48 12.93
N GLN A 521 7.21 4.22 13.25
CA GLN A 521 8.10 3.31 13.94
C GLN A 521 8.43 2.13 13.05
N GLY A 522 9.72 1.90 12.85
CA GLY A 522 10.30 0.73 12.23
C GLY A 522 10.76 -0.31 13.25
N THR A 523 10.69 -1.59 12.91
CA THR A 523 11.34 -2.68 13.66
C THR A 523 12.31 -3.39 12.73
N ALA A 524 13.51 -3.67 13.22
CA ALA A 524 14.52 -4.38 12.44
C ALA A 524 14.09 -5.81 12.18
N PHE A 525 14.61 -6.41 11.12
CA PHE A 525 14.23 -7.76 10.72
C PHE A 525 15.42 -8.51 10.13
N ASN A 526 15.36 -9.83 10.22
CA ASN A 526 16.30 -10.72 9.57
C ASN A 526 15.71 -11.22 8.24
N TYR A 527 16.40 -10.94 7.13
CA TYR A 527 15.93 -11.28 5.77
C TYR A 527 15.72 -12.78 5.58
N GLU A 528 16.71 -13.61 5.98
CA GLU A 528 16.69 -15.05 5.73
C GLU A 528 15.59 -15.77 6.52
N THR A 529 15.38 -15.39 7.78
CA THR A 529 14.41 -16.03 8.67
C THR A 529 13.03 -15.35 8.65
N GLY A 530 12.95 -14.11 8.17
CA GLY A 530 11.74 -13.30 8.22
C GLY A 530 11.30 -12.93 9.64
N GLN A 531 12.20 -12.99 10.63
CA GLN A 531 11.89 -12.68 12.02
C GLN A 531 12.17 -11.21 12.33
N LEU A 532 11.22 -10.55 13.01
CA LEU A 532 11.40 -9.23 13.58
C LEU A 532 12.30 -9.31 14.82
N GLU A 533 13.28 -8.41 14.89
CA GLU A 533 14.18 -8.26 16.03
C GLU A 533 13.48 -7.47 17.14
N LYS A 534 12.80 -8.20 18.03
CA LYS A 534 12.04 -7.62 19.14
C LYS A 534 12.94 -6.71 19.99
N GLY A 535 12.53 -5.46 20.17
CA GLY A 535 13.26 -4.45 20.94
C GLY A 535 14.17 -3.54 20.10
N LEU A 536 14.49 -3.90 18.85
CA LEU A 536 15.28 -3.04 17.97
C LEU A 536 14.37 -2.17 17.11
N HIS A 537 13.86 -1.09 17.72
CA HIS A 537 12.95 -0.15 17.09
C HIS A 537 13.65 1.15 16.66
N HIS A 538 13.17 1.77 15.59
CA HIS A 538 13.60 3.09 15.12
C HIS A 538 12.37 3.97 14.91
N LYS A 539 12.40 5.20 15.41
CA LYS A 539 11.35 6.19 15.16
C LYS A 539 11.85 7.23 14.17
N GLN A 540 11.00 7.61 13.23
CA GLN A 540 11.32 8.59 12.21
C GLN A 540 10.14 9.55 12.02
N SER A 541 10.45 10.82 11.84
CA SER A 541 9.53 11.92 11.49
C SER A 541 10.29 12.98 10.69
N ASN A 542 9.56 13.93 10.12
CA ASN A 542 10.13 15.18 9.61
C ASN A 542 9.91 16.27 10.67
N ASP A 543 11.00 16.81 11.20
CA ASP A 543 10.99 17.76 12.32
C ASP A 543 11.27 19.20 11.84
N ASN A 544 11.15 19.46 10.54
CA ASN A 544 11.24 20.82 10.01
C ASN A 544 10.20 21.72 10.71
N THR A 545 10.51 22.98 10.90
CA THR A 545 9.65 24.00 11.51
C THR A 545 9.90 25.33 10.79
N ASP A 546 9.14 26.36 11.11
CA ASP A 546 9.32 27.71 10.54
C ASP A 546 10.70 28.31 10.82
N VAL A 547 11.43 27.78 11.81
CA VAL A 547 12.78 28.22 12.19
C VAL A 547 13.89 27.26 11.73
N SER A 548 13.54 26.16 11.07
CA SER A 548 14.52 25.21 10.52
C SER A 548 15.20 25.80 9.29
N GLU A 549 16.36 25.27 8.90
CA GLU A 549 17.07 25.70 7.68
C GLU A 549 16.23 25.54 6.41
N ASN A 550 15.39 24.51 6.36
CA ASN A 550 14.48 24.22 5.26
C ASN A 550 13.02 24.20 5.78
N PRO A 551 12.41 25.37 6.02
CA PRO A 551 11.05 25.44 6.56
C PRO A 551 10.03 24.88 5.57
N ARG A 552 8.90 24.40 6.09
CA ARG A 552 7.84 23.87 5.23
C ARG A 552 7.15 24.98 4.45
N THR A 553 6.73 24.66 3.23
CA THR A 553 5.93 25.58 2.41
C THR A 553 4.44 25.37 2.66
N GLN A 554 3.69 26.44 2.91
CA GLN A 554 2.24 26.36 3.03
C GLN A 554 1.60 26.14 1.65
N LEU A 555 0.81 25.08 1.52
CA LEU A 555 -0.13 24.92 0.42
C LEU A 555 -1.40 25.72 0.75
N ASN A 556 -1.66 26.77 -0.02
CA ASN A 556 -2.80 27.65 0.21
C ASN A 556 -4.11 26.99 -0.26
N LEU A 557 -5.08 26.89 0.64
CA LEU A 557 -6.42 26.35 0.39
C LEU A 557 -7.53 27.40 0.61
N ASP A 558 -7.18 28.67 0.73
CA ASP A 558 -8.12 29.76 0.99
C ASP A 558 -9.02 30.03 -0.21
N ASN A 559 -10.30 30.30 0.07
CA ASN A 559 -11.33 30.67 -0.90
C ASN A 559 -11.50 29.67 -2.06
N LEU A 560 -11.42 28.36 -1.78
CA LEU A 560 -11.65 27.30 -2.76
C LEU A 560 -13.06 26.69 -2.64
N ASP A 561 -13.63 26.20 -3.74
CA ASP A 561 -14.92 25.50 -3.73
C ASP A 561 -14.77 24.06 -3.17
N VAL A 562 -15.88 23.42 -2.85
CA VAL A 562 -15.93 22.08 -2.25
C VAL A 562 -15.49 21.00 -3.24
N SER A 563 -14.63 20.08 -2.77
CA SER A 563 -13.97 19.09 -3.64
C SER A 563 -14.92 18.17 -4.39
N THR A 564 -16.10 17.89 -3.83
CA THR A 564 -17.13 17.04 -4.46
C THR A 564 -17.84 17.70 -5.64
N SER A 565 -17.66 19.00 -5.85
CA SER A 565 -18.19 19.73 -7.01
C SER A 565 -17.19 19.84 -8.16
N SER A 566 -15.98 19.27 -8.00
CA SER A 566 -14.98 19.24 -9.07
C SER A 566 -15.48 18.46 -10.30
N PRO A 567 -15.31 18.99 -11.52
CA PRO A 567 -15.67 18.29 -12.75
C PRO A 567 -14.65 17.23 -13.16
N SER A 568 -13.49 17.17 -12.48
CA SER A 568 -12.37 16.30 -12.84
C SER A 568 -11.81 15.58 -11.60
N PRO A 569 -11.24 14.37 -11.77
CA PRO A 569 -10.56 13.65 -10.69
C PRO A 569 -9.39 14.44 -10.13
N SER A 570 -9.14 14.26 -8.83
CA SER A 570 -8.05 14.87 -8.11
C SER A 570 -6.70 14.29 -8.55
N THR A 571 -5.68 15.14 -8.61
CA THR A 571 -4.30 14.73 -8.86
C THR A 571 -3.44 14.98 -7.62
N PRO A 572 -2.47 14.11 -7.29
CA PRO A 572 -1.55 14.35 -6.19
C PRO A 572 -0.79 15.66 -6.36
N ASN A 573 -0.69 16.45 -5.31
CA ASN A 573 0.12 17.65 -5.32
C ASN A 573 1.62 17.28 -5.37
N PRO A 574 2.41 17.82 -6.31
CA PRO A 574 3.84 17.52 -6.40
C PRO A 574 4.67 18.13 -5.27
N LEU A 575 4.16 19.14 -4.56
CA LEU A 575 4.91 19.88 -3.54
C LEU A 575 5.36 18.96 -2.39
N ARG A 576 6.67 19.01 -2.08
CA ARG A 576 7.30 18.28 -0.98
C ARG A 576 7.60 19.24 0.17
N ASN A 577 7.83 18.70 1.37
CA ASN A 577 8.11 19.48 2.59
C ASN A 577 7.11 20.63 2.78
N SER A 578 5.82 20.27 2.77
CA SER A 578 4.73 21.24 2.78
C SER A 578 3.74 20.96 3.89
N PHE A 579 2.88 21.93 4.18
CA PHE A 579 1.78 21.77 5.12
C PHE A 579 0.54 22.48 4.59
N ILE A 580 -0.62 22.12 5.10
CA ILE A 580 -1.88 22.80 4.85
C ILE A 580 -2.44 23.38 6.14
N LEU A 581 -3.33 24.36 6.02
CA LEU A 581 -4.22 24.77 7.09
C LEU A 581 -5.63 24.30 6.75
N PHE A 582 -6.28 23.59 7.67
CA PHE A 582 -7.72 23.38 7.53
C PHE A 582 -8.42 24.75 7.59
N THR A 583 -9.24 25.05 6.59
CA THR A 583 -9.87 26.36 6.42
C THR A 583 -11.30 26.20 5.90
N HIS A 584 -11.97 27.29 5.62
CA HIS A 584 -13.33 27.27 5.10
C HIS A 584 -13.37 27.23 3.57
N SER A 585 -14.48 26.76 3.01
CA SER A 585 -14.82 26.91 1.60
C SER A 585 -14.99 28.37 1.20
N SER A 586 -15.01 28.62 -0.11
CA SER A 586 -15.26 29.93 -0.70
C SER A 586 -16.50 30.60 -0.11
N LEU A 587 -16.39 31.90 0.18
CA LEU A 587 -17.54 32.72 0.59
C LEU A 587 -18.51 32.89 -0.58
N GLU A 588 -17.97 33.10 -1.78
CA GLU A 588 -18.74 33.34 -3.00
C GLU A 588 -19.48 32.08 -3.45
N ASP A 589 -18.86 30.90 -3.36
CA ASP A 589 -19.47 29.66 -3.85
C ASP A 589 -20.29 28.93 -2.79
N ASP A 590 -19.88 29.01 -1.52
CA ASP A 590 -20.38 28.15 -0.45
C ASP A 590 -20.64 28.88 0.89
N VAL A 591 -20.59 30.22 0.91
CA VAL A 591 -20.81 31.02 2.13
C VAL A 591 -19.89 30.60 3.28
N ALA A 592 -18.70 30.07 2.97
CA ALA A 592 -17.74 29.54 3.94
C ALA A 592 -18.29 28.48 4.90
N GLN A 593 -19.22 27.63 4.45
CA GLN A 593 -19.92 26.71 5.35
C GLN A 593 -19.23 25.35 5.56
N THR A 594 -18.29 25.00 4.69
CA THR A 594 -17.64 23.69 4.65
C THR A 594 -16.18 23.83 5.08
N THR A 595 -15.69 22.90 5.91
CA THR A 595 -14.26 22.87 6.27
C THR A 595 -13.48 22.06 5.24
N LEU A 596 -12.46 22.67 4.66
CA LEU A 596 -11.56 22.10 3.65
C LEU A 596 -10.14 21.89 4.23
N PRO A 597 -9.35 20.97 3.67
CA PRO A 597 -9.77 19.96 2.68
C PRO A 597 -10.58 18.84 3.33
N PHE A 598 -11.17 17.97 2.50
CA PHE A 598 -11.74 16.72 2.97
C PHE A 598 -10.65 15.69 3.30
N ILE A 599 -11.02 14.61 3.97
CA ILE A 599 -10.13 13.52 4.37
C ILE A 599 -10.52 12.29 3.55
N ASP A 600 -9.62 11.78 2.72
CA ASP A 600 -9.83 10.51 2.02
C ASP A 600 -9.72 9.36 3.03
N ILE A 601 -10.80 8.59 3.17
CA ILE A 601 -10.89 7.46 4.11
C ILE A 601 -10.79 6.10 3.40
N GLN A 602 -10.51 6.10 2.10
CA GLN A 602 -10.32 4.87 1.35
C GLN A 602 -9.07 4.11 1.84
N PRO A 603 -9.10 2.77 1.84
CA PRO A 603 -7.94 1.98 2.21
C PRO A 603 -6.83 2.05 1.17
N VAL A 604 -5.61 2.23 1.65
CA VAL A 604 -4.39 2.09 0.87
C VAL A 604 -3.66 0.84 1.35
N SER A 605 -3.45 -0.10 0.43
CA SER A 605 -2.78 -1.38 0.64
C SER A 605 -2.22 -1.80 -0.70
N THR A 606 -1.18 -2.62 -0.71
CA THR A 606 -0.67 -3.16 -1.97
C THR A 606 -1.36 -4.47 -2.33
N THR A 607 -1.50 -4.73 -3.62
CA THR A 607 -1.96 -6.01 -4.16
C THR A 607 -1.01 -6.42 -5.28
N PRO A 608 -0.14 -7.43 -5.10
CA PRO A 608 0.01 -8.23 -3.89
C PRO A 608 0.51 -7.47 -2.66
N LEU A 609 0.30 -8.04 -1.47
CA LEU A 609 0.85 -7.48 -0.23
C LEU A 609 2.37 -7.43 -0.29
N SER A 610 2.94 -6.29 0.06
CA SER A 610 4.38 -6.04 0.12
C SER A 610 4.74 -5.41 1.47
N PRO A 611 5.93 -5.71 2.03
CA PRO A 611 6.47 -4.98 3.16
C PRO A 611 6.64 -3.48 2.84
N LEU A 612 6.52 -2.65 3.86
CA LEU A 612 6.58 -1.20 3.72
C LEU A 612 7.86 -0.64 4.36
N SER A 613 8.48 0.31 3.66
CA SER A 613 9.61 1.12 4.14
C SER A 613 9.15 2.46 4.71
N GLY A 614 7.96 2.93 4.34
CA GLY A 614 7.49 4.25 4.77
C GLY A 614 5.98 4.44 4.66
N VAL A 615 5.53 5.54 5.25
CA VAL A 615 4.15 6.05 5.21
C VAL A 615 4.22 7.55 5.04
N GLY A 616 3.29 8.10 4.27
CA GLY A 616 3.15 9.55 4.10
C GLY A 616 1.70 10.02 4.19
N VAL A 617 1.55 11.33 4.34
CA VAL A 617 0.28 12.04 4.17
C VAL A 617 0.47 13.07 3.08
N TYR A 618 -0.44 13.10 2.12
CA TYR A 618 -0.35 14.00 0.98
C TYR A 618 -1.69 14.66 0.69
N HIS A 619 -1.64 15.75 -0.06
CA HIS A 619 -2.82 16.42 -0.61
C HIS A 619 -2.99 16.01 -2.07
N LYS A 620 -4.24 15.78 -2.49
CA LYS A 620 -4.65 15.69 -3.89
C LYS A 620 -5.83 16.60 -4.14
N GLY A 621 -5.90 17.21 -5.31
CA GLY A 621 -7.04 18.06 -5.66
C GLY A 621 -7.03 18.49 -7.12
N THR A 622 -7.99 19.35 -7.43
CA THR A 622 -8.15 20.00 -8.74
C THR A 622 -8.06 21.50 -8.52
N PRO A 623 -7.38 22.27 -9.40
CA PRO A 623 -7.33 23.72 -9.27
C PRO A 623 -8.72 24.34 -9.08
N GLY A 624 -8.85 25.26 -8.12
CA GLY A 624 -10.13 25.89 -7.74
C GLY A 624 -10.92 25.15 -6.65
N TYR A 625 -10.49 23.94 -6.25
CA TYR A 625 -11.20 23.11 -5.26
C TYR A 625 -10.28 22.72 -4.10
N GLY A 626 -10.84 22.56 -2.90
CA GLY A 626 -10.07 22.28 -1.67
C GLY A 626 -9.28 20.97 -1.68
N GLY A 627 -9.71 19.97 -2.46
CA GLY A 627 -9.10 18.66 -2.52
C GLY A 627 -9.30 17.78 -1.27
N PHE A 628 -8.41 16.81 -1.11
CA PHE A 628 -8.41 15.79 -0.07
C PHE A 628 -7.02 15.62 0.53
N VAL A 629 -6.94 15.38 1.83
CA VAL A 629 -5.76 14.79 2.46
C VAL A 629 -5.93 13.28 2.58
N ALA A 630 -4.91 12.53 2.20
CA ALA A 630 -4.95 11.09 2.08
C ALA A 630 -3.64 10.46 2.57
N PRO A 631 -3.67 9.22 3.08
CA PRO A 631 -2.44 8.51 3.36
C PRO A 631 -1.87 7.94 2.06
N ARG A 632 -0.55 7.72 2.04
CA ARG A 632 0.15 6.95 1.01
C ARG A 632 1.22 6.07 1.64
N LEU A 633 1.62 5.03 0.92
CA LEU A 633 2.58 4.03 1.38
C LEU A 633 3.83 4.07 0.52
N PHE A 634 4.95 3.61 1.09
CA PHE A 634 6.20 3.38 0.37
C PHE A 634 6.58 1.92 0.52
N THR A 635 6.65 1.19 -0.59
CA THR A 635 7.05 -0.22 -0.61
C THR A 635 8.51 -0.36 -0.22
N PHE A 636 8.85 -1.47 0.42
CA PHE A 636 10.24 -1.81 0.71
C PHE A 636 10.98 -2.22 -0.58
N ASP A 637 12.23 -1.77 -0.73
CA ASP A 637 13.09 -2.13 -1.86
C ASP A 637 13.90 -3.40 -1.54
N PRO A 638 13.60 -4.54 -2.17
CA PRO A 638 14.29 -5.81 -1.90
C PRO A 638 15.65 -5.94 -2.60
N THR A 639 16.04 -4.99 -3.46
CA THR A 639 17.15 -5.15 -4.43
C THR A 639 18.47 -5.56 -3.78
N GLN A 640 18.78 -5.03 -2.58
CA GLN A 640 20.01 -5.37 -1.85
C GLN A 640 20.13 -6.86 -1.51
N TYR A 641 19.01 -7.54 -1.26
CA TYR A 641 19.00 -8.95 -0.85
C TYR A 641 18.94 -9.92 -2.03
N VAL A 642 18.31 -9.50 -3.13
CA VAL A 642 18.15 -10.34 -4.32
C VAL A 642 19.49 -10.50 -5.04
N VAL A 643 20.29 -9.43 -5.12
CA VAL A 643 21.64 -9.46 -5.72
C VAL A 643 22.55 -10.45 -4.98
N GLU A 644 22.52 -10.48 -3.65
CA GLU A 644 23.35 -11.40 -2.86
C GLU A 644 23.01 -12.87 -3.13
N SER A 645 21.73 -13.20 -3.36
CA SER A 645 21.32 -14.58 -3.68
C SER A 645 21.81 -15.03 -5.07
N GLU A 646 21.90 -14.12 -6.03
CA GLU A 646 22.26 -14.45 -7.40
C GLU A 646 23.78 -14.44 -7.64
N VAL A 647 24.54 -13.61 -6.92
CA VAL A 647 26.01 -13.70 -6.91
C VAL A 647 26.48 -15.07 -6.40
N ARG A 648 25.80 -15.64 -5.40
CA ARG A 648 26.07 -17.02 -4.94
C ARG A 648 25.89 -18.07 -6.06
N LEU A 649 25.02 -17.84 -7.05
CA LEU A 649 24.82 -18.73 -8.21
C LEU A 649 25.99 -18.68 -9.20
N GLU A 650 26.65 -17.52 -9.32
CA GLU A 650 27.85 -17.33 -10.14
C GLU A 650 29.11 -17.91 -9.50
N GLU A 651 29.24 -17.79 -8.17
CA GLU A 651 30.41 -18.25 -7.41
C GLU A 651 30.51 -19.79 -7.30
N GLN A 652 29.44 -20.54 -7.57
CA GLN A 652 29.45 -22.01 -7.70
C GLN A 652 30.05 -22.53 -9.04
N LYS A 653 30.83 -21.70 -9.75
CA LYS A 653 31.72 -22.10 -10.86
C LYS A 653 32.74 -23.14 -10.36
#